data_AF-A0AAW3PZC8-F1
#
_entry.id   AF-A0AAW3PZC8-F1
#
_cell.length_a   1.000
_cell.length_b   1.000
_cell.length_c   1.000
_cell.angle_alpha   90.00
_cell.angle_beta   90.00
_cell.angle_gamma   90.00
#
_symmetry.space_group_name_H-M   'P 1'
#
loop_
_entity.id
_entity.type
_entity.pdbx_description
1 polymer ?
#
loop_
_entity_poly.entity_id
_entity_poly.type
_entity_poly.pdbx_seq_one_letter_code
_entity_poly.pdbx_strand_id
1 'polypeptide(L)'
;MRIVVDMQGAQSLNSRNRGVGRYTESIVKAMIRNRGDHEIVLALNGAFEESARVLREQFEALLPAENIHVWYAAAPVAHADKANAWRRRASELTYEAFLTSLKPDFIYIASFFEGFGDDSITSIHALQTNVPVAVTLYDLIPYLYAKPYLENPLFKDWYLEKIEHLRRADLWLAISESSRSEGIEHLNFSPEWSVNMSADVDAWFRPEQISAERETALRSKYGLTKPFVLYTGGIDHRKNVEGMIRAFALLPSELRKSHQLAIVCSIQPASRDALTRLARQVGLDAADVVCTGFVPDEDLLSLYNLCRLFVFPSWHEGFGLPVLEAMRCGAPVIGANTSSVPEVIGWEEALFDPKSDDAIAQHMQRGLTDEGYRQALIEHGMRQAGKFSWDRSGRCALDAIERRRRAWLAETREPEVQSKRPKLAYVSPMPPARTGIADYSAELLPELARFYDIDVIVDAQAAREIRLDQFAPVSVKTPAWLRKHAASYDRVLYHFGNSSFHEYMFSLLEAVPGVVVLHDFFLSGVLAHMAIHGNRSDAWSKALYDAHGYVGLRARHLSADIADAVWEYPCSLGVVQKSLGVIVHSPNSLRLARRWYGGDVADWTVIPHMRDARIASHGEDARDALGIGKDDFVVCAFGGLGPSKLNHRLLDAWGRSTLARDRACHLIFVGENQPTEYGEKLARTIRQMGDRVRITGWADAQMFRRYLAAVDVGVQLRTLSRGETSGTVLDCMNYGKATIVNANGSMADLDREAVWMLPDEFSDEQLVEALETLRSDPARRQRIGARARDIIVNAHAPDVCAQQYRDAVERFYLHANANPVVLSRAIAVRAGQASDDQLRTWALSTARSFVPRNNKRQLLVDISELVQVDARSGIQRVVRNLLKEWLDSPPDGFRVEPVYATTKDSYRYAREFTMRLMGFDDGWLQDEPIDYAAGDVFVGLDLQPRVVPAQRAFYQTMRLQGVQVKFVVYDLLCVLLPQYFVPGAADGFTGWLDVVAENDGALCISQAVAADLSSWLATHAPDRARSFEIDWFHLGADIENFATSSEIPRDGSKMLQHLRNAPTFLMVGTLEPRKGHAQVLDAFEQLWRDNQNVVNLVVVGRQGWMVEDLVARLRAHTEQGRHLFWLENASDVYLEKIYGASSCLIAASYGEGFGLPLIEAAQHGLAIIARDLPVFREVAGEHAFYFSAQDGRELATEIEAWLELRAQQQEPSSRGMPFLTWAQSARQLAKILMRDEAYS
;
A
#
# COMPACT_ATOMS: atom_id res chain seq x y z
N MET A 1 12.80 11.31 -12.25
CA MET A 1 13.56 10.86 -11.07
C MET A 1 12.59 10.74 -9.91
N ARG A 2 12.83 9.80 -8.99
CA ARG A 2 12.12 9.72 -7.71
C ARG A 2 12.91 10.45 -6.63
N ILE A 3 12.32 11.48 -6.03
CA ILE A 3 12.93 12.28 -4.97
C ILE A 3 12.16 12.02 -3.68
N VAL A 4 12.82 11.43 -2.69
CA VAL A 4 12.24 11.19 -1.37
C VAL A 4 12.60 12.36 -0.45
N VAL A 5 11.60 12.95 0.19
CA VAL A 5 11.74 14.15 1.02
C VAL A 5 11.40 13.83 2.48
N ASP A 6 12.32 14.14 3.39
CA ASP A 6 12.06 14.12 4.83
C ASP A 6 11.26 15.36 5.27
N MET A 7 10.16 15.12 5.98
CA MET A 7 9.24 16.17 6.46
C MET A 7 9.32 16.44 7.97
N GLN A 8 10.27 15.87 8.70
CA GLN A 8 10.33 15.96 10.17
C GLN A 8 10.46 17.41 10.67
N GLY A 9 11.07 18.31 9.88
CA GLY A 9 11.13 19.75 10.18
C GLY A 9 9.74 20.40 10.30
N ALA A 10 8.73 19.88 9.61
CA ALA A 10 7.33 20.31 9.71
C ALA A 10 6.53 19.53 10.78
N GLN A 11 7.13 18.50 11.38
CA GLN A 11 6.47 17.65 12.40
C GLN A 11 6.93 17.95 13.82
N SER A 12 8.22 18.22 14.02
CA SER A 12 8.84 18.33 15.33
C SER A 12 8.25 19.49 16.13
N LEU A 13 8.05 19.30 17.44
CA LEU A 13 7.51 20.35 18.32
C LEU A 13 8.40 21.59 18.36
N ASN A 14 9.71 21.41 18.14
CA ASN A 14 10.69 22.48 18.14
C ASN A 14 10.65 23.34 16.87
N SER A 15 10.26 22.77 15.72
CA SER A 15 10.35 23.44 14.42
C SER A 15 8.99 23.73 13.77
N ARG A 16 7.96 22.88 13.96
CA ARG A 16 6.64 22.99 13.31
C ARG A 16 6.00 24.37 13.44
N ASN A 17 6.07 24.96 14.63
CA ASN A 17 5.48 26.27 14.93
C ASN A 17 6.48 27.44 14.81
N ARG A 18 7.62 27.22 14.15
CA ARG A 18 8.69 28.21 13.96
C ARG A 18 9.05 28.33 12.48
N GLY A 19 10.01 29.21 12.18
CA GLY A 19 10.46 29.47 10.81
C GLY A 19 10.89 28.22 10.03
N VAL A 20 11.56 27.26 10.67
CA VAL A 20 12.05 26.03 10.02
C VAL A 20 10.90 25.15 9.52
N GLY A 21 9.83 24.98 10.31
CA GLY A 21 8.64 24.22 9.88
C GLY A 21 7.93 24.86 8.70
N ARG A 22 7.69 26.19 8.76
CA ARG A 22 7.10 26.95 7.63
C ARG A 22 7.97 26.88 6.38
N TYR A 23 9.30 26.97 6.54
CA TYR A 23 10.26 26.83 5.46
C TYR A 23 10.14 25.45 4.81
N THR A 24 10.18 24.39 5.61
CA THR A 24 10.08 22.99 5.17
C THR A 24 8.81 22.78 4.35
N GLU A 25 7.66 23.20 4.85
CA GLU A 25 6.41 23.06 4.10
C GLU A 25 6.43 23.85 2.79
N SER A 26 6.90 25.10 2.83
CA SER A 26 6.83 26.01 1.69
C SER A 26 7.76 25.60 0.55
N ILE A 27 9.01 25.21 0.87
CA ILE A 27 9.95 24.72 -0.14
C ILE A 27 9.46 23.42 -0.79
N VAL A 28 8.89 22.51 0.01
CA VAL A 28 8.37 21.23 -0.52
C VAL A 28 7.14 21.46 -1.37
N LYS A 29 6.19 22.30 -0.94
CA LYS A 29 5.04 22.72 -1.77
C LYS A 29 5.51 23.34 -3.09
N ALA A 30 6.54 24.17 -3.07
CA ALA A 30 7.09 24.75 -4.29
C ALA A 30 7.80 23.73 -5.18
N MET A 31 8.57 22.79 -4.63
CA MET A 31 9.15 21.68 -5.40
C MET A 31 8.05 20.85 -6.07
N ILE A 32 6.97 20.53 -5.35
CA ILE A 32 5.82 19.80 -5.91
C ILE A 32 5.19 20.57 -7.07
N ARG A 33 4.98 21.89 -6.93
CA ARG A 33 4.44 22.74 -8.03
C ARG A 33 5.36 22.78 -9.26
N ASN A 34 6.66 22.65 -9.07
CA ASN A 34 7.68 22.76 -10.13
C ASN A 34 8.31 21.42 -10.52
N ARG A 35 7.73 20.28 -10.12
CA ARG A 35 8.35 18.95 -10.21
C ARG A 35 8.56 18.42 -11.64
N GLY A 36 7.83 18.94 -12.64
CA GLY A 36 7.85 18.37 -13.99
C GLY A 36 7.50 16.86 -13.96
N ASP A 37 8.36 16.04 -14.57
CA ASP A 37 8.24 14.57 -14.59
C ASP A 37 8.86 13.88 -13.36
N HIS A 38 9.26 14.65 -12.34
CA HIS A 38 9.76 14.07 -11.09
C HIS A 38 8.62 13.53 -10.23
N GLU A 39 8.86 12.36 -9.66
CA GLU A 39 8.02 11.77 -8.64
C GLU A 39 8.53 12.25 -7.28
N ILE A 40 7.71 13.04 -6.57
CA ILE A 40 8.00 13.49 -5.21
C ILE A 40 7.31 12.55 -4.24
N VAL A 41 8.09 12.00 -3.32
CA VAL A 41 7.65 11.06 -2.29
C VAL A 41 7.97 11.64 -0.92
N LEU A 42 7.00 11.70 -0.01
CA LEU A 42 7.16 12.26 1.33
C LEU A 42 7.34 11.15 2.37
N ALA A 43 8.29 11.33 3.26
CA ALA A 43 8.52 10.47 4.42
C ALA A 43 8.17 11.23 5.72
N LEU A 44 7.14 10.76 6.42
CA LEU A 44 6.68 11.28 7.71
C LEU A 44 7.14 10.37 8.85
N ASN A 45 7.54 10.93 9.98
CA ASN A 45 7.83 10.18 11.19
C ASN A 45 6.54 10.01 12.03
N GLY A 46 6.06 8.78 12.15
CA GLY A 46 4.87 8.37 12.88
C GLY A 46 5.00 8.47 14.40
N ALA A 47 6.18 8.76 14.95
CA ALA A 47 6.30 9.17 16.36
C ALA A 47 5.59 10.49 16.65
N PHE A 48 5.31 11.31 15.62
CA PHE A 48 4.56 12.55 15.72
C PHE A 48 3.17 12.42 15.11
N GLU A 49 2.34 11.52 15.65
CA GLU A 49 1.04 11.12 15.07
C GLU A 49 0.14 12.30 14.65
N GLU A 50 -0.01 13.31 15.53
CA GLU A 50 -0.86 14.46 15.26
C GLU A 50 -0.37 15.30 14.08
N SER A 51 0.93 15.63 14.04
CA SER A 51 1.49 16.43 12.96
C SER A 51 1.60 15.63 11.66
N ALA A 52 1.88 14.34 11.75
CA ALA A 52 1.90 13.43 10.61
C ALA A 52 0.52 13.37 9.93
N ARG A 53 -0.56 13.28 10.72
CA ARG A 53 -1.94 13.29 10.19
C ARG A 53 -2.27 14.59 9.47
N VAL A 54 -1.98 15.73 10.10
CA VAL A 54 -2.24 17.05 9.49
C VAL A 54 -1.45 17.23 8.19
N LEU A 55 -0.17 16.87 8.17
CA LEU A 55 0.64 16.97 6.95
C LEU A 55 0.17 16.02 5.87
N ARG A 56 -0.17 14.76 6.22
CA ARG A 56 -0.72 13.80 5.26
C ARG A 56 -1.95 14.38 4.57
N GLU A 57 -2.94 14.84 5.35
CA GLU A 57 -4.16 15.44 4.83
C GLU A 57 -3.89 16.65 3.92
N GLN A 58 -2.94 17.51 4.29
CA GLN A 58 -2.58 18.69 3.48
C GLN A 58 -1.88 18.32 2.16
N PHE A 59 -1.03 17.30 2.16
CA PHE A 59 -0.21 16.96 1.00
C PHE A 59 -0.87 15.95 0.05
N GLU A 60 -1.87 15.18 0.51
CA GLU A 60 -2.70 14.34 -0.37
C GLU A 60 -3.50 15.18 -1.37
N ALA A 61 -3.79 16.45 -1.07
CA ALA A 61 -4.37 17.38 -2.04
C ALA A 61 -3.39 17.78 -3.17
N LEU A 62 -2.10 17.47 -3.02
CA LEU A 62 -1.03 17.89 -3.95
C LEU A 62 -0.29 16.72 -4.59
N LEU A 63 -0.34 15.53 -3.97
CA LEU A 63 0.35 14.31 -4.36
C LEU A 63 -0.58 13.10 -4.21
N PRO A 64 -0.42 12.04 -5.03
CA PRO A 64 -1.11 10.78 -4.82
C PRO A 64 -0.87 10.22 -3.40
N ALA A 65 -1.88 9.59 -2.80
CA ALA A 65 -1.81 9.08 -1.42
C ALA A 65 -0.70 8.02 -1.24
N GLU A 66 -0.39 7.27 -2.30
CA GLU A 66 0.70 6.30 -2.34
C GLU A 66 2.10 6.93 -2.31
N ASN A 67 2.22 8.24 -2.53
CA ASN A 67 3.49 8.96 -2.45
C ASN A 67 3.78 9.53 -1.05
N ILE A 68 2.90 9.29 -0.08
CA ILE A 68 3.08 9.79 1.29
C ILE A 68 3.18 8.59 2.22
N HIS A 69 4.39 8.34 2.74
CA HIS A 69 4.67 7.20 3.58
C HIS A 69 5.03 7.61 5.00
N VAL A 70 4.69 6.75 5.95
CA VAL A 70 4.96 6.96 7.37
C VAL A 70 5.89 5.86 7.85
N TRP A 71 6.92 6.24 8.61
CA TRP A 71 7.84 5.31 9.27
C TRP A 71 7.87 5.57 10.76
N TYR A 72 8.37 4.63 11.55
CA TYR A 72 8.42 4.74 13.01
C TYR A 72 9.84 4.53 13.53
N ALA A 73 10.30 5.49 14.35
CA ALA A 73 11.48 5.31 15.18
C ALA A 73 11.20 4.38 16.36
N ALA A 74 12.25 3.80 16.93
CA ALA A 74 12.18 3.07 18.20
C ALA A 74 12.08 4.05 19.38
N ALA A 75 11.01 4.85 19.43
CA ALA A 75 10.82 5.93 20.40
C ALA A 75 10.76 5.43 21.87
N PRO A 76 11.17 6.27 22.86
CA PRO A 76 11.79 7.59 22.69
C PRO A 76 13.26 7.50 22.20
N VAL A 77 13.65 8.50 21.40
CA VAL A 77 14.97 8.60 20.75
C VAL A 77 15.67 9.95 20.94
N ALA A 78 15.06 10.90 21.64
CA ALA A 78 15.64 12.22 21.93
C ALA A 78 17.08 12.13 22.46
N HIS A 79 17.99 12.92 21.87
CA HIS A 79 19.42 12.86 22.20
C HIS A 79 19.74 13.36 23.62
N ALA A 80 18.94 14.29 24.15
CA ALA A 80 19.12 14.84 25.49
C ALA A 80 19.08 13.76 26.60
N ASP A 81 18.44 12.62 26.35
CA ASP A 81 18.46 11.45 27.24
C ASP A 81 19.43 10.37 26.73
N LYS A 82 20.51 10.15 27.48
CA LYS A 82 21.54 9.16 27.15
C LYS A 82 21.04 7.72 27.17
N ALA A 83 19.94 7.42 27.88
CA ALA A 83 19.33 6.08 27.86
C ALA A 83 18.84 5.69 26.46
N ASN A 84 18.59 6.69 25.59
CA ASN A 84 18.14 6.49 24.22
C ASN A 84 19.26 6.15 23.23
N ALA A 85 20.54 6.14 23.65
CA ALA A 85 21.67 6.04 22.72
C ALA A 85 21.58 4.85 21.74
N TRP A 86 21.20 3.66 22.22
CA TRP A 86 21.01 2.49 21.35
C TRP A 86 19.80 2.67 20.42
N ARG A 87 18.65 3.08 20.96
CA ARG A 87 17.40 3.29 20.20
C ARG A 87 17.57 4.34 19.12
N ARG A 88 18.31 5.42 19.41
CA ARG A 88 18.67 6.48 18.45
C ARG A 88 19.51 5.93 17.30
N ARG A 89 20.64 5.26 17.59
CA ARG A 89 21.51 4.66 16.55
C ARG A 89 20.77 3.62 15.72
N ALA A 90 19.96 2.76 16.35
CA ALA A 90 19.14 1.81 15.63
C ALA A 90 18.11 2.51 14.73
N SER A 91 17.50 3.61 15.21
CA SER A 91 16.53 4.40 14.44
C SER A 91 17.17 5.20 13.30
N GLU A 92 18.40 5.70 13.44
CA GLU A 92 19.17 6.33 12.35
C GLU A 92 19.36 5.36 11.17
N LEU A 93 19.72 4.10 11.47
CA LEU A 93 19.84 3.06 10.45
C LEU A 93 18.47 2.65 9.89
N THR A 94 17.45 2.53 10.74
CA THR A 94 16.09 2.20 10.32
C THR A 94 15.51 3.28 9.40
N TYR A 95 15.76 4.54 9.72
CA TYR A 95 15.39 5.72 8.93
C TYR A 95 16.03 5.67 7.53
N GLU A 96 17.35 5.52 7.43
CA GLU A 96 18.02 5.44 6.12
C GLU A 96 17.57 4.21 5.32
N ALA A 97 17.35 3.07 5.98
CA ALA A 97 16.82 1.87 5.33
C ALA A 97 15.41 2.09 4.78
N PHE A 98 14.54 2.77 5.55
CA PHE A 98 13.19 3.10 5.14
C PHE A 98 13.20 4.03 3.93
N LEU A 99 13.96 5.13 3.97
CA LEU A 99 14.09 6.03 2.82
C LEU A 99 14.61 5.30 1.59
N THR A 100 15.59 4.40 1.75
CA THR A 100 16.11 3.57 0.66
C THR A 100 15.07 2.58 0.12
N SER A 101 14.20 2.04 0.97
CA SER A 101 13.13 1.12 0.58
C SER A 101 12.12 1.73 -0.40
N LEU A 102 12.00 3.06 -0.39
CA LEU A 102 11.18 3.83 -1.33
C LEU A 102 11.82 3.95 -2.73
N LYS A 103 13.00 3.35 -2.94
CA LYS A 103 13.78 3.35 -4.20
C LYS A 103 14.08 4.75 -4.75
N PRO A 104 14.59 5.70 -3.94
CA PRO A 104 14.92 7.06 -4.39
C PRO A 104 16.05 7.07 -5.42
N ASP A 105 15.95 7.98 -6.39
CA ASP A 105 17.11 8.47 -7.15
C ASP A 105 17.91 9.50 -6.34
N PHE A 106 17.23 10.21 -5.43
CA PHE A 106 17.79 11.26 -4.58
C PHE A 106 16.99 11.38 -3.29
N ILE A 107 17.65 11.73 -2.18
CA ILE A 107 17.00 12.01 -0.89
C ILE A 107 17.20 13.50 -0.56
N TYR A 108 16.17 14.17 -0.09
CA TYR A 108 16.25 15.56 0.38
C TYR A 108 15.80 15.67 1.85
N ILE A 109 16.70 16.14 2.70
CA ILE A 109 16.44 16.40 4.12
C ILE A 109 16.22 17.90 4.32
N ALA A 110 14.96 18.30 4.48
CA ALA A 110 14.58 19.71 4.54
C ALA A 110 15.01 20.40 5.85
N SER A 111 15.09 19.65 6.97
CA SER A 111 15.65 20.14 8.24
C SER A 111 16.53 19.06 8.89
N PHE A 112 17.82 19.36 9.06
CA PHE A 112 18.79 18.38 9.53
C PHE A 112 19.05 18.42 11.04
N PHE A 113 19.05 19.62 11.64
CA PHE A 113 19.38 19.84 13.05
C PHE A 113 18.17 19.63 13.98
N GLU A 114 17.56 18.45 13.89
CA GLU A 114 16.43 18.02 14.71
C GLU A 114 16.85 16.90 15.70
N GLY A 115 16.00 16.60 16.71
CA GLY A 115 16.16 15.42 17.56
C GLY A 115 16.95 15.62 18.87
N PHE A 116 17.28 16.86 19.26
CA PHE A 116 17.90 17.09 20.57
C PHE A 116 16.93 16.78 21.71
N GLY A 117 15.74 17.39 21.68
CA GLY A 117 14.73 17.29 22.74
C GLY A 117 13.45 16.56 22.35
N ASP A 118 13.40 15.96 21.16
CA ASP A 118 12.23 15.25 20.63
C ASP A 118 12.63 13.98 19.87
N ASP A 119 11.65 13.24 19.37
CA ASP A 119 11.85 11.93 18.72
C ASP A 119 12.21 12.02 17.22
N SER A 120 12.73 13.16 16.76
CA SER A 120 13.19 13.31 15.39
C SER A 120 14.52 12.59 15.18
N ILE A 121 14.69 11.97 14.01
CA ILE A 121 15.91 11.23 13.64
C ILE A 121 16.36 11.64 12.26
N THR A 122 17.61 12.08 12.15
CA THR A 122 18.25 12.38 10.87
C THR A 122 19.68 11.86 10.87
N SER A 123 20.07 11.22 9.77
CA SER A 123 21.42 10.74 9.52
C SER A 123 21.71 10.73 8.01
N ILE A 124 23.00 10.67 7.67
CA ILE A 124 23.48 10.67 6.28
C ILE A 124 24.59 9.61 6.16
N HIS A 125 24.40 8.69 5.21
CA HIS A 125 25.33 7.59 4.89
C HIS A 125 25.73 6.73 6.09
N ALA A 126 24.90 6.66 7.14
CA ALA A 126 25.09 5.77 8.27
C ALA A 126 24.87 4.29 7.89
N LEU A 127 24.18 3.98 6.79
CA LEU A 127 24.07 2.64 6.19
C LEU A 127 24.95 2.42 4.95
N GLN A 128 25.76 3.41 4.55
CA GLN A 128 26.52 3.36 3.28
C GLN A 128 25.62 3.08 2.07
N THR A 129 24.59 3.92 1.88
CA THR A 129 23.65 3.80 0.76
C THR A 129 24.27 4.40 -0.52
N ASN A 130 23.87 3.90 -1.69
CA ASN A 130 24.35 4.42 -2.99
C ASN A 130 23.41 5.50 -3.58
N VAL A 131 22.75 6.26 -2.70
CA VAL A 131 21.78 7.30 -3.07
C VAL A 131 22.29 8.64 -2.57
N PRO A 132 22.47 9.65 -3.45
CA PRO A 132 22.95 10.96 -3.03
C PRO A 132 21.91 11.70 -2.16
N VAL A 133 22.40 12.45 -1.18
CA VAL A 133 21.58 13.17 -0.18
C VAL A 133 21.78 14.68 -0.26
N ALA A 134 20.68 15.43 -0.41
CA ALA A 134 20.64 16.89 -0.31
C ALA A 134 20.17 17.32 1.08
N VAL A 135 20.73 18.41 1.59
CA VAL A 135 20.35 18.98 2.90
C VAL A 135 20.18 20.48 2.80
N THR A 136 19.13 21.02 3.42
CA THR A 136 18.99 22.48 3.61
C THR A 136 20.02 22.99 4.62
N LEU A 137 20.85 23.93 4.19
CA LEU A 137 21.80 24.64 5.04
C LEU A 137 21.18 25.98 5.50
N TYR A 138 20.67 26.00 6.72
CA TYR A 138 20.07 27.20 7.31
C TYR A 138 21.13 28.21 7.75
N ASP A 139 21.97 27.84 8.72
CA ASP A 139 23.08 28.66 9.21
C ASP A 139 24.08 27.79 9.99
N LEU A 140 25.26 28.35 10.29
CA LEU A 140 26.28 27.74 11.14
C LEU A 140 26.51 28.55 12.42
N ILE A 141 25.51 29.30 12.90
CA ILE A 141 25.67 30.27 13.99
C ILE A 141 26.24 29.63 15.26
N PRO A 142 25.70 28.50 15.78
CA PRO A 142 26.27 27.87 16.96
C PRO A 142 27.71 27.36 16.75
N TYR A 143 28.07 26.94 15.53
CA TYR A 143 29.43 26.51 15.18
C TYR A 143 30.42 27.67 15.24
N LEU A 144 30.04 28.82 14.66
CA LEU A 144 30.90 30.01 14.58
C LEU A 144 31.00 30.76 15.91
N TYR A 145 29.93 30.73 16.71
CA TYR A 145 29.83 31.44 17.99
C TYR A 145 29.57 30.47 19.15
N ALA A 146 30.55 29.63 19.47
CA ALA A 146 30.39 28.62 20.54
C ALA A 146 29.92 29.20 21.89
N LYS A 147 30.22 30.47 22.19
CA LYS A 147 29.61 31.20 23.30
C LYS A 147 28.67 32.28 22.75
N PRO A 148 27.40 32.33 23.18
CA PRO A 148 26.76 31.56 24.25
C PRO A 148 26.10 30.22 23.83
N TYR A 149 26.13 29.82 22.54
CA TYR A 149 25.24 28.76 22.03
C TYR A 149 25.58 27.33 22.44
N LEU A 150 26.85 27.02 22.70
CA LEU A 150 27.35 25.66 22.98
C LEU A 150 27.88 25.52 24.43
N GLU A 151 27.33 26.29 25.37
CA GLU A 151 27.70 26.22 26.79
C GLU A 151 27.20 24.93 27.48
N ASN A 152 26.07 24.36 27.02
CA ASN A 152 25.58 23.08 27.51
C ASN A 152 26.36 21.93 26.83
N PRO A 153 27.09 21.08 27.59
CA PRO A 153 27.91 20.00 27.00
C PRO A 153 27.10 18.98 26.18
N LEU A 154 25.89 18.62 26.61
CA LEU A 154 25.05 17.66 25.88
C LEU A 154 24.59 18.22 24.54
N PHE A 155 24.19 19.49 24.52
CA PHE A 155 23.79 20.16 23.28
C PHE A 155 24.99 20.36 22.36
N LYS A 156 26.16 20.70 22.91
CA LYS A 156 27.40 20.83 22.17
C LYS A 156 27.80 19.51 21.49
N ASP A 157 27.81 18.40 22.23
CA ASP A 157 28.16 17.09 21.69
C ASP A 157 27.20 16.68 20.56
N TRP A 158 25.90 16.84 20.77
CA TRP A 158 24.87 16.61 19.74
C TRP A 158 25.08 17.48 18.49
N TYR A 159 25.27 18.78 18.66
CA TYR A 159 25.39 19.72 17.55
C TYR A 159 26.65 19.43 16.73
N LEU A 160 27.78 19.15 17.39
CA LEU A 160 29.02 18.78 16.69
C LEU A 160 28.91 17.42 15.99
N GLU A 161 28.20 16.44 16.56
CA GLU A 161 27.88 15.17 15.88
C GLU A 161 27.05 15.43 14.60
N LYS A 162 26.06 16.33 14.66
CA LYS A 162 25.28 16.75 13.48
C LYS A 162 26.15 17.47 12.44
N ILE A 163 27.11 18.29 12.83
CA ILE A 163 28.06 18.90 11.89
C ILE A 163 28.87 17.83 11.14
N GLU A 164 29.35 16.79 11.82
CA GLU A 164 30.05 15.68 11.16
C GLU A 164 29.15 14.91 10.18
N HIS A 165 27.86 14.76 10.51
CA HIS A 165 26.91 14.14 9.58
C HIS A 165 26.60 15.04 8.39
N LEU A 166 26.42 16.35 8.61
CA LEU A 166 26.18 17.34 7.56
C LEU A 166 27.31 17.36 6.53
N ARG A 167 28.58 17.16 6.95
CA ARG A 167 29.72 17.04 6.03
C ARG A 167 29.65 15.84 5.08
N ARG A 168 28.83 14.83 5.37
CA ARG A 168 28.66 13.65 4.51
C ARG A 168 27.62 13.85 3.41
N ALA A 169 26.87 14.95 3.42
CA ALA A 169 25.88 15.23 2.37
C ALA A 169 26.54 15.40 1.00
N ASP A 170 25.77 15.13 -0.05
CA ASP A 170 26.22 15.20 -1.44
C ASP A 170 25.87 16.53 -2.13
N LEU A 171 24.95 17.29 -1.52
CA LEU A 171 24.47 18.58 -2.00
C LEU A 171 23.98 19.41 -0.80
N TRP A 172 24.50 20.63 -0.64
CA TRP A 172 24.03 21.59 0.36
C TRP A 172 23.20 22.68 -0.31
N LEU A 173 21.93 22.78 0.07
CA LEU A 173 21.00 23.79 -0.42
C LEU A 173 20.94 24.92 0.62
N ALA A 174 21.78 25.93 0.45
CA ALA A 174 21.85 27.07 1.35
C ALA A 174 20.69 28.03 1.13
N ILE A 175 20.12 28.54 2.23
CA ILE A 175 19.02 29.51 2.17
C ILE A 175 19.49 30.93 1.83
N SER A 176 20.80 31.18 1.82
CA SER A 176 21.45 32.46 1.53
C SER A 176 22.86 32.25 0.97
N GLU A 177 23.45 33.30 0.40
CA GLU A 177 24.86 33.28 -0.02
C GLU A 177 25.80 33.33 1.20
N SER A 178 25.37 33.98 2.29
CA SER A 178 26.09 33.96 3.58
C SER A 178 26.24 32.53 4.09
N SER A 179 25.15 31.77 4.22
CA SER A 179 25.18 30.40 4.72
C SER A 179 25.96 29.47 3.77
N ARG A 180 25.86 29.68 2.45
CA ARG A 180 26.66 28.97 1.45
C ARG A 180 28.15 29.18 1.69
N SER A 181 28.57 30.44 1.82
CA SER A 181 29.97 30.83 2.01
C SER A 181 30.52 30.27 3.32
N GLU A 182 29.74 30.34 4.40
CA GLU A 182 30.14 29.77 5.70
C GLU A 182 30.38 28.26 5.62
N GLY A 183 29.52 27.52 4.91
CA GLY A 183 29.71 26.08 4.69
C GLY A 183 31.00 25.77 3.93
N ILE A 184 31.31 26.57 2.91
CA ILE A 184 32.55 26.42 2.12
C ILE A 184 33.77 26.75 2.98
N GLU A 185 33.76 27.90 3.66
CA GLU A 185 34.92 28.43 4.40
C GLU A 185 35.22 27.67 5.69
N HIS A 186 34.18 27.29 6.44
CA HIS A 186 34.36 26.73 7.79
C HIS A 186 34.20 25.22 7.85
N LEU A 187 33.47 24.61 6.90
CA LEU A 187 33.25 23.16 6.85
C LEU A 187 33.86 22.48 5.62
N ASN A 188 34.54 23.24 4.75
CA ASN A 188 35.15 22.76 3.50
C ASN A 188 34.13 22.09 2.55
N PHE A 189 32.91 22.62 2.48
CA PHE A 189 31.94 22.16 1.49
C PHE A 189 32.42 22.46 0.07
N SER A 190 32.08 21.59 -0.88
CA SER A 190 32.36 21.82 -2.30
C SER A 190 31.65 23.10 -2.77
N PRO A 191 32.36 24.08 -3.35
CA PRO A 191 31.72 25.26 -3.92
C PRO A 191 30.75 24.96 -5.06
N GLU A 192 30.97 23.85 -5.78
CA GLU A 192 30.12 23.37 -6.87
C GLU A 192 28.82 22.74 -6.36
N TRP A 193 28.91 21.98 -5.26
CA TRP A 193 27.78 21.25 -4.66
C TRP A 193 27.20 21.96 -3.43
N SER A 194 27.55 23.23 -3.22
CA SER A 194 26.88 24.12 -2.29
C SER A 194 26.17 25.20 -3.10
N VAL A 195 24.83 25.18 -3.08
CA VAL A 195 23.97 26.00 -3.96
C VAL A 195 23.11 26.91 -3.11
N ASN A 196 23.15 28.20 -3.40
CA ASN A 196 22.22 29.17 -2.81
C ASN A 196 20.86 29.03 -3.50
N MET A 197 19.89 28.46 -2.79
CA MET A 197 18.50 28.36 -3.26
C MET A 197 17.62 29.51 -2.77
N SER A 198 18.15 30.42 -1.94
CA SER A 198 17.42 31.51 -1.31
C SER A 198 16.25 31.02 -0.43
N ALA A 199 15.47 31.95 0.14
CA ALA A 199 14.19 31.71 0.78
C ALA A 199 13.11 32.67 0.26
N ASP A 200 11.89 32.52 0.77
CA ASP A 200 10.80 33.49 0.61
C ASP A 200 9.91 33.50 1.88
N VAL A 201 8.91 34.38 1.89
CA VAL A 201 7.91 34.53 2.96
C VAL A 201 6.53 34.12 2.46
N ASP A 202 5.61 33.84 3.37
CA ASP A 202 4.24 33.45 2.99
C ASP A 202 3.50 34.57 2.23
N ALA A 203 2.66 34.18 1.28
CA ALA A 203 2.00 35.12 0.35
C ALA A 203 0.98 36.08 1.00
N TRP A 204 0.58 35.84 2.26
CA TRP A 204 -0.34 36.72 2.98
C TRP A 204 0.36 37.98 3.53
N PHE A 205 1.70 37.98 3.65
CA PHE A 205 2.46 39.22 3.85
C PHE A 205 2.37 40.06 2.59
N ARG A 206 1.64 41.17 2.67
CA ARG A 206 1.33 42.03 1.52
C ARG A 206 0.96 43.44 1.99
N PRO A 207 1.01 44.44 1.09
CA PRO A 207 0.49 45.76 1.39
C PRO A 207 -1.03 45.67 1.60
N GLU A 208 -1.53 46.26 2.67
CA GLU A 208 -2.95 46.29 3.03
C GLU A 208 -3.32 47.65 3.62
N GLN A 209 -4.49 48.18 3.24
CA GLN A 209 -5.03 49.36 3.90
C GLN A 209 -5.68 48.97 5.21
N ILE A 210 -5.09 49.39 6.33
CA ILE A 210 -5.64 49.15 7.67
C ILE A 210 -6.68 50.22 7.99
N SER A 211 -7.90 49.81 8.39
CA SER A 211 -8.94 50.77 8.78
C SER A 211 -8.57 51.51 10.07
N ALA A 212 -9.10 52.71 10.26
CA ALA A 212 -8.83 53.52 11.46
C ALA A 212 -9.28 52.82 12.76
N GLU A 213 -10.37 52.05 12.71
CA GLU A 213 -10.86 51.26 13.85
C GLU A 213 -9.88 50.14 14.19
N ARG A 214 -9.41 49.41 13.18
CA ARG A 214 -8.45 48.32 13.35
C ARG A 214 -7.11 48.81 13.86
N GLU A 215 -6.62 49.92 13.32
CA GLU A 215 -5.41 50.59 13.79
C GLU A 215 -5.55 51.02 15.27
N THR A 216 -6.65 51.67 15.64
CA THR A 216 -6.90 52.12 17.02
C THR A 216 -6.97 50.93 17.98
N ALA A 217 -7.64 49.85 17.59
CA ALA A 217 -7.74 48.63 18.39
C ALA A 217 -6.37 47.96 18.61
N LEU A 218 -5.56 47.82 17.54
CA LEU A 218 -4.20 47.25 17.61
C LEU A 218 -3.29 48.11 18.49
N ARG A 219 -3.31 49.43 18.30
CA ARG A 219 -2.53 50.39 19.07
C ARG A 219 -2.86 50.30 20.56
N SER A 220 -4.14 50.25 20.90
CA SER A 220 -4.59 50.08 22.29
C SER A 220 -4.16 48.73 22.87
N LYS A 221 -4.34 47.64 22.11
CA LYS A 221 -3.98 46.26 22.52
C LYS A 221 -2.50 46.12 22.87
N TYR A 222 -1.63 46.79 22.12
CA TYR A 222 -0.17 46.64 22.26
C TYR A 222 0.54 47.83 22.92
N GLY A 223 -0.17 48.88 23.33
CA GLY A 223 0.42 50.05 23.99
C GLY A 223 1.16 51.01 23.04
N LEU A 224 0.78 51.02 21.75
CA LEU A 224 1.38 51.84 20.70
C LEU A 224 0.60 53.15 20.50
N THR A 225 0.92 54.17 21.30
CA THR A 225 0.23 55.47 21.30
C THR A 225 0.75 56.48 20.25
N LYS A 226 1.88 56.18 19.60
CA LYS A 226 2.53 57.06 18.62
C LYS A 226 2.93 56.29 17.35
N PRO A 227 3.27 56.96 16.23
CA PRO A 227 4.01 56.31 15.15
C PRO A 227 5.23 55.55 15.70
N PHE A 228 5.59 54.41 15.13
CA PHE A 228 6.59 53.55 15.75
C PHE A 228 7.62 53.00 14.77
N VAL A 229 8.83 52.82 15.28
CA VAL A 229 9.88 52.00 14.68
C VAL A 229 9.62 50.56 15.10
N LEU A 230 9.60 49.63 14.16
CA LEU A 230 9.28 48.22 14.40
C LEU A 230 10.52 47.34 14.29
N TYR A 231 10.60 46.38 15.22
CA TYR A 231 11.51 45.24 15.14
C TYR A 231 10.76 43.95 15.47
N THR A 232 11.08 42.89 14.74
CA THR A 232 10.68 41.50 15.04
C THR A 232 11.81 40.56 14.67
N GLY A 233 11.93 39.42 15.37
CA GLY A 233 13.03 38.48 15.17
C GLY A 233 13.54 37.74 16.41
N GLY A 234 12.86 37.87 17.55
CA GLY A 234 13.29 37.31 18.84
C GLY A 234 14.29 38.21 19.58
N ILE A 235 14.83 37.75 20.71
CA ILE A 235 15.77 38.52 21.55
C ILE A 235 17.05 37.75 21.86
N ASP A 236 17.42 36.85 20.97
CA ASP A 236 18.69 36.14 21.08
C ASP A 236 19.86 37.12 20.96
N HIS A 237 21.01 36.82 21.59
CA HIS A 237 22.14 37.73 21.69
C HIS A 237 22.59 38.31 20.34
N ARG A 238 22.60 37.49 19.28
CA ARG A 238 22.99 37.93 17.92
C ARG A 238 22.02 38.92 17.29
N LYS A 239 20.80 39.05 17.80
CA LYS A 239 19.77 39.94 17.25
C LYS A 239 20.01 41.40 17.61
N ASN A 240 20.90 41.67 18.57
CA ASN A 240 21.37 43.00 18.93
C ASN A 240 20.24 43.99 19.27
N VAL A 241 19.22 43.50 19.97
CA VAL A 241 18.08 44.32 20.41
C VAL A 241 18.54 45.39 21.40
N GLU A 242 19.56 45.10 22.20
CA GLU A 242 20.19 46.05 23.11
C GLU A 242 20.85 47.20 22.36
N GLY A 243 21.56 46.93 21.26
CA GLY A 243 22.14 47.98 20.41
C GLY A 243 21.09 48.87 19.77
N MET A 244 19.97 48.28 19.35
CA MET A 244 18.83 49.03 18.85
C MET A 244 18.22 49.99 19.89
N ILE A 245 18.07 49.55 21.14
CA ILE A 245 17.57 50.41 22.23
C ILE A 245 18.55 51.55 22.50
N ARG A 246 19.87 51.27 22.53
CA ARG A 246 20.90 52.31 22.69
C ARG A 246 20.87 53.31 21.55
N ALA A 247 20.75 52.84 20.31
CA ALA A 247 20.63 53.69 19.13
C ALA A 247 19.37 54.57 19.15
N PHE A 248 18.23 54.03 19.57
CA PHE A 248 16.99 54.82 19.70
C PHE A 248 17.14 55.94 20.76
N ALA A 249 17.91 55.71 21.82
CA ALA A 249 18.21 56.73 22.84
C ALA A 249 19.07 57.88 22.30
N LEU A 250 19.89 57.65 21.28
CA LEU A 250 20.72 58.67 20.62
C LEU A 250 19.92 59.59 19.70
N LEU A 251 18.67 59.26 19.38
CA LEU A 251 17.82 60.11 18.53
C LEU A 251 17.53 61.48 19.20
N PRO A 252 17.40 62.55 18.41
CA PRO A 252 16.95 63.85 18.89
C PRO A 252 15.68 63.78 19.75
N SER A 253 15.59 64.62 20.79
CA SER A 253 14.47 64.60 21.75
C SER A 253 13.10 64.67 21.10
N GLU A 254 12.97 65.43 20.02
CA GLU A 254 11.71 65.60 19.29
C GLU A 254 11.27 64.32 18.58
N LEU A 255 12.22 63.50 18.09
CA LEU A 255 11.92 62.20 17.50
C LEU A 255 11.53 61.18 18.56
N ARG A 256 12.26 61.13 19.69
CA ARG A 256 11.90 60.25 20.83
C ARG A 256 10.54 60.60 21.43
N LYS A 257 10.16 61.88 21.48
CA LYS A 257 8.84 62.30 21.95
C LYS A 257 7.72 61.97 20.96
N SER A 258 7.98 61.95 19.66
CA SER A 258 6.97 61.72 18.62
C SER A 258 6.85 60.27 18.15
N HIS A 259 7.80 59.39 18.50
CA HIS A 259 7.82 57.99 18.07
C HIS A 259 8.03 57.01 19.23
N GLN A 260 7.64 55.75 19.04
CA GLN A 260 7.96 54.63 19.94
C GLN A 260 8.84 53.60 19.24
N LEU A 261 9.61 52.83 20.00
CA LEU A 261 10.27 51.62 19.52
C LEU A 261 9.44 50.40 19.92
N ALA A 262 8.84 49.71 18.94
CA ALA A 262 8.05 48.50 19.12
C ALA A 262 8.92 47.26 18.92
N ILE A 263 9.15 46.50 20.00
CA ILE A 263 9.84 45.21 19.97
C ILE A 263 8.77 44.11 19.99
N VAL A 264 8.55 43.52 18.82
CA VAL A 264 7.51 42.51 18.58
C VAL A 264 8.12 41.13 18.57
N CYS A 265 8.02 40.44 19.71
CA CYS A 265 8.38 39.03 19.84
C CYS A 265 7.93 38.47 21.18
N SER A 266 7.77 37.14 21.24
CA SER A 266 7.67 36.45 22.52
C SER A 266 8.93 36.68 23.35
N ILE A 267 8.76 37.17 24.58
CA ILE A 267 9.85 37.57 25.46
C ILE A 267 9.62 37.01 26.86
N GLN A 268 10.63 36.34 27.40
CA GLN A 268 10.58 35.85 28.77
C GLN A 268 10.63 37.01 29.77
N PRO A 269 9.98 36.89 30.96
CA PRO A 269 9.95 37.96 31.95
C PRO A 269 11.33 38.53 32.31
N ALA A 270 12.33 37.65 32.52
CA ALA A 270 13.69 38.06 32.88
C ALA A 270 14.36 38.92 31.79
N SER A 271 14.18 38.56 30.52
CA SER A 271 14.71 39.33 29.40
C SER A 271 13.96 40.64 29.18
N ARG A 272 12.63 40.64 29.38
CA ARG A 272 11.82 41.86 29.37
C ARG A 272 12.30 42.86 30.43
N ASP A 273 12.56 42.37 31.64
CA ASP A 273 13.11 43.18 32.73
C ASP A 273 14.50 43.70 32.39
N ALA A 274 15.35 42.89 31.75
CA ALA A 274 16.68 43.30 31.32
C ALA A 274 16.63 44.43 30.27
N LEU A 275 15.80 44.30 29.24
CA LEU A 275 15.61 45.35 28.22
C LEU A 275 14.99 46.61 28.82
N THR A 276 14.03 46.47 29.74
CA THR A 276 13.40 47.61 30.44
C THR A 276 14.42 48.35 31.32
N ARG A 277 15.30 47.62 32.02
CA ARG A 277 16.40 48.21 32.79
C ARG A 277 17.38 48.94 31.88
N LEU A 278 17.74 48.34 30.75
CA LEU A 278 18.62 48.97 29.76
C LEU A 278 18.01 50.28 29.23
N ALA A 279 16.74 50.27 28.82
CA ALA A 279 16.04 51.46 28.33
C ALA A 279 16.11 52.61 29.35
N ARG A 280 15.84 52.33 30.63
CA ARG A 280 15.96 53.33 31.71
C ARG A 280 17.39 53.84 31.90
N GLN A 281 18.39 52.96 31.83
CA GLN A 281 19.80 53.34 31.98
C GLN A 281 20.27 54.30 30.90
N VAL A 282 19.72 54.18 29.68
CA VAL A 282 20.05 55.05 28.55
C VAL A 282 19.12 56.27 28.43
N GLY A 283 18.29 56.52 29.44
CA GLY A 283 17.44 57.71 29.52
C GLY A 283 16.15 57.65 28.68
N LEU A 284 15.63 56.45 28.40
CA LEU A 284 14.33 56.23 27.79
C LEU A 284 13.27 55.88 28.84
N ASP A 285 12.07 56.42 28.67
CA ASP A 285 10.93 56.11 29.52
C ASP A 285 10.26 54.79 29.11
N ALA A 286 9.48 54.19 30.01
CA ALA A 286 8.76 52.95 29.73
C ALA A 286 7.73 53.07 28.58
N ALA A 287 7.33 54.30 28.23
CA ALA A 287 6.45 54.58 27.10
C ALA A 287 7.21 54.66 25.77
N ASP A 288 8.54 54.82 25.78
CA ASP A 288 9.34 54.99 24.56
C ASP A 288 9.69 53.64 23.91
N VAL A 289 9.86 52.57 24.71
CA VAL A 289 10.17 51.22 24.25
C VAL A 289 9.04 50.26 24.66
N VAL A 290 8.34 49.71 23.68
CA VAL A 290 7.17 48.86 23.87
C VAL A 290 7.50 47.43 23.48
N CYS A 291 7.59 46.55 24.48
CA CYS A 291 7.72 45.11 24.26
C CYS A 291 6.32 44.48 24.20
N THR A 292 5.82 44.16 23.01
CA THR A 292 4.41 43.72 22.82
C THR A 292 4.15 42.30 23.33
N GLY A 293 5.18 41.46 23.40
CA GLY A 293 5.03 40.03 23.66
C GLY A 293 4.67 39.25 22.38
N PHE A 294 4.01 38.11 22.53
CA PHE A 294 3.56 37.34 21.37
C PHE A 294 2.48 38.11 20.58
N VAL A 295 2.69 38.21 19.27
CA VAL A 295 1.76 38.85 18.34
C VAL A 295 1.32 37.81 17.31
N PRO A 296 0.02 37.53 17.16
CA PRO A 296 -0.49 36.68 16.11
C PRO A 296 -0.17 37.26 14.72
N ASP A 297 -0.04 36.37 13.74
CA ASP A 297 0.29 36.72 12.36
C ASP A 297 -0.60 37.87 11.82
N GLU A 298 -1.93 37.78 11.91
CA GLU A 298 -2.84 38.86 11.45
C GLU A 298 -2.54 40.26 12.02
N ASP A 299 -2.15 40.31 13.29
CA ASP A 299 -1.76 41.56 13.95
C ASP A 299 -0.36 41.99 13.47
N LEU A 300 0.57 41.06 13.26
CA LEU A 300 1.92 41.35 12.75
C LEU A 300 1.89 41.93 11.33
N LEU A 301 1.05 41.40 10.43
CA LEU A 301 0.82 41.98 9.10
C LEU A 301 0.38 43.45 9.19
N SER A 302 -0.57 43.73 10.09
CA SER A 302 -1.04 45.10 10.31
C SER A 302 0.06 45.99 10.88
N LEU A 303 0.89 45.48 11.80
CA LEU A 303 2.01 46.23 12.36
C LEU A 303 3.09 46.55 11.33
N TYR A 304 3.39 45.63 10.40
CA TYR A 304 4.29 45.93 9.28
C TYR A 304 3.75 47.07 8.40
N ASN A 305 2.47 47.02 8.05
CA ASN A 305 1.81 48.06 7.23
C ASN A 305 1.71 49.42 7.93
N LEU A 306 1.66 49.45 9.27
CA LEU A 306 1.52 50.66 10.07
C LEU A 306 2.86 51.26 10.56
N CYS A 307 3.95 50.50 10.53
CA CYS A 307 5.21 50.99 11.08
C CYS A 307 5.78 52.14 10.25
N ARG A 308 6.43 53.10 10.93
CA ARG A 308 7.05 54.25 10.24
C ARG A 308 8.43 53.88 9.67
N LEU A 309 9.08 52.90 10.28
CA LEU A 309 10.36 52.34 9.87
C LEU A 309 10.52 50.96 10.49
N PHE A 310 10.92 49.97 9.70
CA PHE A 310 11.35 48.67 10.19
C PHE A 310 12.89 48.63 10.28
N VAL A 311 13.41 48.15 11.41
CA VAL A 311 14.85 48.10 11.67
C VAL A 311 15.27 46.70 12.06
N PHE A 312 16.29 46.17 11.39
CA PHE A 312 16.80 44.82 11.64
C PHE A 312 18.31 44.82 11.95
N PRO A 313 18.69 44.90 13.24
CA PRO A 313 20.07 45.22 13.65
C PRO A 313 20.95 44.00 13.95
N SER A 314 20.52 42.81 13.54
CA SER A 314 21.18 41.54 13.84
C SER A 314 22.65 41.50 13.40
N TRP A 315 23.54 40.98 14.24
CA TRP A 315 24.94 40.74 13.89
C TRP A 315 25.12 39.59 12.90
N HIS A 316 24.26 38.56 13.00
CA HIS A 316 24.35 37.38 12.14
C HIS A 316 22.98 36.74 11.99
N GLU A 317 22.60 36.41 10.75
CA GLU A 317 21.38 35.71 10.35
C GLU A 317 21.64 34.70 9.24
N GLY A 318 20.89 33.58 9.25
CA GLY A 318 20.90 32.65 8.13
C GLY A 318 20.21 33.18 6.87
N PHE A 319 19.17 34.01 7.00
CA PHE A 319 18.53 34.72 5.88
C PHE A 319 17.97 36.09 6.26
N GLY A 320 17.12 36.13 7.30
CA GLY A 320 16.44 37.37 7.72
C GLY A 320 15.01 37.51 7.20
N LEU A 321 14.18 36.47 7.35
CA LEU A 321 12.76 36.49 6.93
C LEU A 321 11.99 37.76 7.37
N PRO A 322 12.13 38.29 8.61
CA PRO A 322 11.44 39.52 9.02
C PRO A 322 11.70 40.74 8.13
N VAL A 323 12.91 40.85 7.56
CA VAL A 323 13.27 41.91 6.61
C VAL A 323 12.43 41.78 5.35
N LEU A 324 12.34 40.57 4.80
CA LEU A 324 11.57 40.28 3.60
C LEU A 324 10.06 40.43 3.83
N GLU A 325 9.55 40.00 4.99
CA GLU A 325 8.15 40.20 5.41
C GLU A 325 7.80 41.70 5.43
N ALA A 326 8.63 42.51 6.10
CA ALA A 326 8.44 43.96 6.19
C ALA A 326 8.46 44.63 4.80
N MET A 327 9.45 44.30 3.97
CA MET A 327 9.56 44.82 2.59
C MET A 327 8.34 44.43 1.74
N ARG A 328 7.83 43.20 1.88
CA ARG A 328 6.66 42.71 1.15
C ARG A 328 5.37 43.39 1.59
N CYS A 329 5.28 43.81 2.85
CA CYS A 329 4.17 44.60 3.37
C CYS A 329 4.27 46.10 3.01
N GLY A 330 5.33 46.53 2.31
CA GLY A 330 5.52 47.93 1.95
C GLY A 330 6.09 48.79 3.09
N ALA A 331 6.66 48.19 4.14
CA ALA A 331 7.34 48.94 5.19
C ALA A 331 8.68 49.51 4.66
N PRO A 332 9.07 50.73 5.04
CA PRO A 332 10.43 51.21 4.82
C PRO A 332 11.39 50.44 5.72
N VAL A 333 12.42 49.80 5.14
CA VAL A 333 13.28 48.84 5.84
C VAL A 333 14.74 49.29 5.82
N ILE A 334 15.39 49.30 6.99
CA ILE A 334 16.84 49.41 7.13
C ILE A 334 17.39 48.23 7.95
N GLY A 335 18.63 47.82 7.71
CA GLY A 335 19.19 46.65 8.39
C GLY A 335 20.72 46.63 8.48
N ALA A 336 21.23 45.62 9.17
CA ALA A 336 22.66 45.39 9.33
C ALA A 336 23.38 45.09 8.00
N ASN A 337 24.62 45.55 7.86
CA ASN A 337 25.48 45.27 6.70
C ASN A 337 26.26 43.94 6.80
N THR A 338 25.81 42.99 7.62
CA THR A 338 26.51 41.72 7.91
C THR A 338 25.65 40.50 7.58
N SER A 339 26.31 39.36 7.33
CA SER A 339 25.68 38.06 7.01
C SER A 339 24.73 38.14 5.80
N SER A 340 23.52 37.58 5.90
CA SER A 340 22.51 37.52 4.84
C SER A 340 21.61 38.76 4.74
N VAL A 341 21.68 39.73 5.66
CA VAL A 341 20.82 40.93 5.58
C VAL A 341 21.09 41.80 4.32
N PRO A 342 22.35 42.00 3.88
CA PRO A 342 22.67 42.73 2.65
C PRO A 342 22.05 42.13 1.38
N GLU A 343 21.99 40.80 1.25
CA GLU A 343 21.40 40.15 0.07
C GLU A 343 19.88 40.30 0.03
N VAL A 344 19.22 40.28 1.20
CA VAL A 344 17.76 40.48 1.29
C VAL A 344 17.39 41.94 1.00
N ILE A 345 18.07 42.91 1.62
CA ILE A 345 17.79 44.34 1.42
C ILE A 345 18.24 44.81 0.04
N GLY A 346 19.40 44.36 -0.45
CA GLY A 346 19.88 44.65 -1.80
C GLY A 346 20.12 46.13 -2.12
N TRP A 347 20.34 46.98 -1.11
CA TRP A 347 20.65 48.40 -1.27
C TRP A 347 21.56 48.92 -0.17
N GLU A 348 22.81 49.26 -0.52
CA GLU A 348 23.86 49.66 0.42
C GLU A 348 23.47 50.85 1.31
N GLU A 349 22.75 51.85 0.77
CA GLU A 349 22.32 53.03 1.54
C GLU A 349 21.31 52.70 2.64
N ALA A 350 20.64 51.55 2.56
CA ALA A 350 19.71 51.07 3.58
C ALA A 350 20.39 50.20 4.65
N LEU A 351 21.72 50.02 4.55
CA LEU A 351 22.51 49.17 5.44
C LEU A 351 23.37 49.99 6.40
N PHE A 352 23.52 49.48 7.63
CA PHE A 352 24.36 50.10 8.66
C PHE A 352 25.28 49.08 9.35
N ASP A 353 26.38 49.54 9.94
CA ASP A 353 27.21 48.71 10.81
C ASP A 353 26.46 48.41 12.12
N PRO A 354 26.06 47.15 12.37
CA PRO A 354 25.30 46.80 13.58
C PRO A 354 26.13 46.85 14.86
N LYS A 355 27.45 47.06 14.78
CA LYS A 355 28.33 47.25 15.96
C LYS A 355 28.43 48.71 16.39
N SER A 356 27.86 49.65 15.63
CA SER A 356 27.87 51.09 15.92
C SER A 356 26.46 51.57 16.25
N ASP A 357 26.20 51.85 17.53
CA ASP A 357 24.92 52.42 17.96
C ASP A 357 24.63 53.76 17.25
N ASP A 358 25.67 54.57 16.97
CA ASP A 358 25.57 55.82 16.20
C ASP A 358 25.14 55.57 14.74
N ALA A 359 25.69 54.55 14.07
CA ALA A 359 25.32 54.23 12.69
C ALA A 359 23.85 53.80 12.59
N ILE A 360 23.39 52.99 13.54
CA ILE A 360 21.98 52.59 13.66
C ILE A 360 21.10 53.84 13.86
N ALA A 361 21.48 54.73 14.80
CA ALA A 361 20.72 55.93 15.11
C ALA A 361 20.62 56.91 13.92
N GLN A 362 21.70 57.08 13.16
CA GLN A 362 21.74 57.93 11.97
C GLN A 362 20.77 57.42 10.89
N HIS A 363 20.75 56.11 10.63
CA HIS A 363 19.83 55.52 9.65
C HIS A 363 18.38 55.58 10.14
N MET A 364 18.13 55.35 11.44
CA MET A 364 16.81 55.55 12.03
C MET A 364 16.34 57.01 11.87
N GLN A 365 17.18 57.98 12.21
CA GLN A 365 16.86 59.40 12.09
C GLN A 365 16.54 59.76 10.63
N ARG A 366 17.37 59.34 9.68
CA ARG A 366 17.14 59.60 8.25
C ARG A 366 15.82 58.96 7.79
N GLY A 367 15.58 57.70 8.12
CA GLY A 367 14.34 56.98 7.79
C GLY A 367 13.08 57.60 8.40
N LEU A 368 13.19 58.28 9.54
CA LEU A 368 12.08 58.98 10.20
C LEU A 368 11.86 60.41 9.68
N THR A 369 12.92 61.12 9.27
CA THR A 369 12.85 62.56 8.96
C THR A 369 12.88 62.89 7.46
N ASP A 370 13.51 62.07 6.63
CA ASP A 370 13.63 62.27 5.19
C ASP A 370 12.54 61.46 4.44
N GLU A 371 11.48 62.14 4.00
CA GLU A 371 10.39 61.51 3.25
C GLU A 371 10.84 60.98 1.88
N GLY A 372 11.79 61.63 1.22
CA GLY A 372 12.32 61.17 -0.06
C GLY A 372 13.09 59.86 0.09
N TYR A 373 13.95 59.77 1.11
CA TYR A 373 14.66 58.54 1.45
C TYR A 373 13.71 57.42 1.88
N ARG A 374 12.72 57.72 2.74
CA ARG A 374 11.73 56.72 3.16
C ARG A 374 10.90 56.19 1.99
N GLN A 375 10.45 57.06 1.08
CA GLN A 375 9.74 56.62 -0.12
C GLN A 375 10.63 55.74 -1.01
N ALA A 376 11.90 56.09 -1.15
CA ALA A 376 12.87 55.26 -1.86
C ALA A 376 13.08 53.87 -1.20
N LEU A 377 13.07 53.79 0.15
CA LEU A 377 13.12 52.50 0.88
C LEU A 377 11.90 51.64 0.56
N ILE A 378 10.70 52.22 0.49
CA ILE A 378 9.46 51.49 0.16
C ILE A 378 9.51 50.98 -1.29
N GLU A 379 9.83 51.86 -2.24
CA GLU A 379 9.89 51.52 -3.67
C GLU A 379 10.99 50.49 -3.98
N HIS A 380 12.14 50.61 -3.33
CA HIS A 380 13.21 49.62 -3.41
C HIS A 380 12.78 48.31 -2.75
N GLY A 381 12.23 48.39 -1.54
CA GLY A 381 11.70 47.26 -0.77
C GLY A 381 10.79 46.38 -1.60
N MET A 382 9.75 46.96 -2.19
CA MET A 382 8.79 46.25 -3.04
C MET A 382 9.43 45.58 -4.27
N ARG A 383 10.35 46.29 -4.96
CA ARG A 383 11.05 45.73 -6.14
C ARG A 383 11.99 44.59 -5.76
N GLN A 384 12.71 44.72 -4.65
CA GLN A 384 13.65 43.73 -4.17
C GLN A 384 12.92 42.50 -3.61
N ALA A 385 11.86 42.69 -2.82
CA ALA A 385 11.01 41.60 -2.33
C ALA A 385 10.45 40.74 -3.47
N GLY A 386 10.16 41.33 -4.64
CA GLY A 386 9.68 40.61 -5.82
C GLY A 386 10.72 39.70 -6.51
N LYS A 387 12.00 39.75 -6.11
CA LYS A 387 13.04 38.82 -6.60
C LYS A 387 13.00 37.47 -5.90
N PHE A 388 12.40 37.42 -4.71
CA PHE A 388 12.28 36.22 -3.89
C PHE A 388 10.94 35.54 -4.19
N SER A 389 10.98 34.24 -4.45
CA SER A 389 9.77 33.43 -4.44
C SER A 389 10.07 31.98 -4.11
N TRP A 390 9.18 31.32 -3.37
CA TRP A 390 9.31 29.89 -3.10
C TRP A 390 9.43 29.06 -4.38
N ASP A 391 8.75 29.45 -5.47
CA ASP A 391 8.86 28.75 -6.76
C ASP A 391 10.26 28.88 -7.39
N ARG A 392 10.97 30.01 -7.21
CA ARG A 392 12.37 30.13 -7.64
C ARG A 392 13.26 29.20 -6.82
N SER A 393 13.08 29.16 -5.50
CA SER A 393 13.82 28.25 -4.62
C SER A 393 13.57 26.79 -4.95
N GLY A 394 12.31 26.40 -5.18
CA GLY A 394 11.93 25.05 -5.57
C GLY A 394 12.55 24.61 -6.90
N ARG A 395 12.53 25.47 -7.92
CA ARG A 395 13.22 25.20 -9.20
C ARG A 395 14.74 25.08 -9.02
N CYS A 396 15.36 25.99 -8.27
CA CYS A 396 16.79 25.95 -8.00
C CYS A 396 17.21 24.64 -7.30
N ALA A 397 16.42 24.21 -6.30
CA ALA A 397 16.65 22.94 -5.60
C ALA A 397 16.56 21.73 -6.55
N LEU A 398 15.52 21.66 -7.38
CA LEU A 398 15.35 20.59 -8.37
C LEU A 398 16.49 20.57 -9.41
N ASP A 399 16.85 21.72 -9.96
CA ASP A 399 17.95 21.85 -10.92
C ASP A 399 19.30 21.42 -10.32
N ALA A 400 19.53 21.74 -9.04
CA ALA A 400 20.73 21.32 -8.31
C ALA A 400 20.75 19.81 -8.08
N ILE A 401 19.62 19.23 -7.67
CA ILE A 401 19.43 17.78 -7.48
C ILE A 401 19.68 17.02 -8.79
N GLU A 402 19.09 17.48 -9.91
CA GLU A 402 19.31 16.89 -11.23
C GLU A 402 20.78 16.89 -11.64
N ARG A 403 21.45 18.04 -11.49
CA ARG A 403 22.88 18.17 -11.84
C ARG A 403 23.73 17.24 -10.99
N ARG A 404 23.48 17.17 -9.68
CA ARG A 404 24.23 16.30 -8.78
C ARG A 404 23.98 14.82 -9.10
N ARG A 405 22.75 14.43 -9.43
CA ARG A 405 22.43 13.04 -9.82
C ARG A 405 23.18 12.63 -11.08
N ARG A 406 23.23 13.50 -12.10
CA ARG A 406 23.99 13.25 -13.32
C ARG A 406 25.49 13.06 -13.04
N ALA A 407 26.07 13.92 -12.19
CA ALA A 407 27.47 13.79 -11.77
C ALA A 407 27.72 12.49 -10.98
N TRP A 408 26.86 12.16 -10.01
CA TRP A 408 26.94 10.93 -9.21
C TRP A 408 26.98 9.67 -10.10
N LEU A 409 26.11 9.59 -11.11
CA LEU A 409 26.07 8.47 -12.05
C LEU A 409 27.31 8.39 -12.96
N ALA A 410 27.98 9.51 -13.21
CA ALA A 410 29.25 9.53 -13.95
C ALA A 410 30.42 9.05 -13.06
N GLU A 411 30.45 9.49 -11.79
CA GLU A 411 31.47 9.13 -10.80
C GLU A 411 31.42 7.63 -10.42
N THR A 412 30.21 7.08 -10.26
CA THR A 412 30.00 5.68 -9.81
C THR A 412 30.27 4.61 -10.87
N ARG A 413 30.63 4.98 -12.11
CA ARG A 413 30.89 4.05 -13.23
C ARG A 413 32.27 3.42 -13.24
N GLU A 414 33.22 3.89 -12.42
CA GLU A 414 34.52 3.23 -12.26
C GLU A 414 34.46 2.24 -11.08
N PRO A 415 34.37 0.92 -11.32
CA PRO A 415 34.48 -0.04 -10.24
C PRO A 415 35.91 0.03 -9.68
N GLU A 416 36.04 0.41 -8.41
CA GLU A 416 37.25 0.15 -7.65
C GLU A 416 37.62 -1.32 -7.82
N VAL A 417 38.84 -1.59 -8.29
CA VAL A 417 39.35 -2.95 -8.45
C VAL A 417 39.45 -3.57 -7.07
N GLN A 418 38.42 -4.33 -6.67
CA GLN A 418 38.44 -5.09 -5.42
C GLN A 418 39.68 -5.98 -5.40
N SER A 419 40.56 -5.76 -4.43
CA SER A 419 41.84 -6.45 -4.30
C SER A 419 41.69 -7.94 -3.95
N LYS A 420 40.48 -8.41 -3.59
CA LYS A 420 40.17 -9.79 -3.24
C LYS A 420 38.78 -10.20 -3.76
N ARG A 421 38.65 -11.42 -4.29
CA ARG A 421 37.37 -12.02 -4.71
C ARG A 421 36.42 -12.14 -3.50
N PRO A 422 35.14 -11.70 -3.58
CA PRO A 422 34.18 -11.88 -2.50
C PRO A 422 33.90 -13.37 -2.23
N LYS A 423 33.61 -13.71 -0.97
CA LYS A 423 33.25 -15.06 -0.57
C LYS A 423 31.75 -15.33 -0.79
N LEU A 424 31.44 -16.37 -1.56
CA LEU A 424 30.08 -16.75 -1.95
C LEU A 424 29.68 -18.11 -1.37
N ALA A 425 28.54 -18.15 -0.68
CA ALA A 425 27.84 -19.39 -0.33
C ALA A 425 26.90 -19.77 -1.48
N TYR A 426 27.22 -20.84 -2.20
CA TYR A 426 26.43 -21.33 -3.33
C TYR A 426 25.54 -22.50 -2.87
N VAL A 427 24.25 -22.24 -2.62
CA VAL A 427 23.29 -23.19 -2.05
C VAL A 427 22.52 -23.88 -3.19
N SER A 428 22.85 -25.13 -3.49
CA SER A 428 22.26 -25.87 -4.61
C SER A 428 22.41 -27.39 -4.43
N PRO A 429 21.50 -28.24 -4.94
CA PRO A 429 21.84 -29.65 -5.15
C PRO A 429 23.04 -29.79 -6.11
N MET A 430 23.85 -30.83 -5.91
CA MET A 430 25.03 -31.14 -6.71
C MET A 430 25.03 -32.61 -7.16
N PRO A 431 25.71 -32.97 -8.26
CA PRO A 431 25.87 -34.37 -8.65
C PRO A 431 26.49 -35.19 -7.50
N PRO A 432 26.03 -36.43 -7.23
CA PRO A 432 25.21 -37.31 -8.10
C PRO A 432 23.68 -37.16 -7.95
N ALA A 433 23.17 -36.09 -7.31
CA ALA A 433 21.72 -35.85 -7.23
C ALA A 433 21.11 -35.79 -8.64
N ARG A 434 20.05 -36.58 -8.87
CA ARG A 434 19.42 -36.74 -10.20
C ARG A 434 18.42 -35.62 -10.49
N THR A 435 18.92 -34.41 -10.69
CA THR A 435 18.12 -33.23 -11.04
C THR A 435 18.87 -32.34 -12.03
N GLY A 436 18.17 -31.75 -12.99
CA GLY A 436 18.78 -30.86 -13.98
C GLY A 436 19.45 -29.61 -13.36
N ILE A 437 19.06 -29.22 -12.14
CA ILE A 437 19.67 -28.10 -11.41
C ILE A 437 21.07 -28.48 -10.87
N ALA A 438 21.29 -29.76 -10.55
CA ALA A 438 22.60 -30.25 -10.13
C ALA A 438 23.59 -30.20 -11.31
N ASP A 439 23.16 -30.64 -12.49
CA ASP A 439 23.94 -30.54 -13.72
C ASP A 439 24.20 -29.07 -14.10
N TYR A 440 23.16 -28.23 -14.04
CA TYR A 440 23.28 -26.78 -14.27
C TYR A 440 24.31 -26.12 -13.35
N SER A 441 24.31 -26.49 -12.07
CA SER A 441 25.24 -25.95 -11.08
C SER A 441 26.68 -26.39 -11.35
N ALA A 442 26.87 -27.66 -11.73
CA ALA A 442 28.18 -28.19 -12.12
C ALA A 442 28.77 -27.45 -13.32
N GLU A 443 27.94 -27.05 -14.29
CA GLU A 443 28.36 -26.27 -15.46
C GLU A 443 28.68 -24.80 -15.12
N LEU A 444 27.96 -24.18 -14.17
CA LEU A 444 28.10 -22.75 -13.85
C LEU A 444 29.29 -22.46 -12.92
N LEU A 445 29.54 -23.34 -11.94
CA LEU A 445 30.52 -23.11 -10.87
C LEU A 445 31.94 -22.77 -11.36
N PRO A 446 32.52 -23.46 -12.38
CA PRO A 446 33.86 -23.16 -12.86
C PRO A 446 34.02 -21.73 -13.39
N GLU A 447 33.02 -21.22 -14.12
CA GLU A 447 33.05 -19.86 -14.65
C GLU A 447 32.76 -18.83 -13.54
N LEU A 448 31.85 -19.13 -12.62
CA LEU A 448 31.51 -18.24 -11.51
C LEU A 448 32.69 -18.09 -10.51
N ALA A 449 33.50 -19.12 -10.33
CA ALA A 449 34.71 -19.11 -9.49
C ALA A 449 35.80 -18.13 -9.98
N ARG A 450 35.67 -17.59 -11.20
CA ARG A 450 36.53 -16.51 -11.71
C ARG A 450 36.29 -15.19 -10.96
N PHE A 451 35.09 -15.01 -10.41
CA PHE A 451 34.67 -13.79 -9.72
C PHE A 451 34.62 -13.96 -8.19
N TYR A 452 34.34 -15.17 -7.69
CA TYR A 452 34.10 -15.45 -6.27
C TYR A 452 35.01 -16.54 -5.70
N ASP A 453 35.24 -16.50 -4.39
CA ASP A 453 35.72 -17.64 -3.61
C ASP A 453 34.49 -18.43 -3.09
N ILE A 454 34.30 -19.67 -3.55
CA ILE A 454 33.00 -20.36 -3.45
C ILE A 454 33.04 -21.54 -2.47
N ASP A 455 32.13 -21.49 -1.49
CA ASP A 455 31.73 -22.65 -0.69
C ASP A 455 30.32 -23.10 -1.14
N VAL A 456 30.23 -24.34 -1.64
CA VAL A 456 28.97 -24.97 -2.04
C VAL A 456 28.27 -25.54 -0.81
N ILE A 457 27.00 -25.18 -0.62
CA ILE A 457 26.17 -25.60 0.51
C ILE A 457 25.14 -26.61 0.01
N VAL A 458 25.24 -27.84 0.49
CA VAL A 458 24.37 -28.98 0.12
C VAL A 458 23.81 -29.65 1.37
N ASP A 459 22.72 -30.41 1.23
CA ASP A 459 22.19 -31.22 2.32
C ASP A 459 23.27 -32.12 2.97
N ALA A 460 23.14 -32.36 4.28
CA ALA A 460 24.13 -33.08 5.06
C ALA A 460 24.37 -34.53 4.59
N GLN A 461 23.36 -35.20 4.03
CA GLN A 461 23.51 -36.53 3.45
C GLN A 461 24.27 -36.45 2.12
N ALA A 462 23.86 -35.53 1.23
CA ALA A 462 24.50 -35.32 -0.06
C ALA A 462 25.97 -34.88 0.08
N ALA A 463 26.30 -34.08 1.09
CA ALA A 463 27.68 -33.64 1.36
C ALA A 463 28.67 -34.80 1.54
N ARG A 464 28.21 -35.97 1.99
CA ARG A 464 29.06 -37.17 2.19
C ARG A 464 29.31 -37.93 0.89
N GLU A 465 28.47 -37.74 -0.11
CA GLU A 465 28.49 -38.47 -1.38
C GLU A 465 29.24 -37.71 -2.48
N ILE A 466 29.40 -36.39 -2.33
CA ILE A 466 30.10 -35.54 -3.30
C ILE A 466 31.61 -35.77 -3.27
N ARG A 467 32.18 -35.95 -4.46
CA ARG A 467 33.60 -36.14 -4.70
C ARG A 467 34.28 -34.78 -4.92
N LEU A 468 35.02 -34.30 -3.93
CA LEU A 468 35.66 -32.97 -3.91
C LEU A 468 36.64 -32.74 -5.08
N ASP A 469 37.23 -33.81 -5.61
CA ASP A 469 38.14 -33.81 -6.76
C ASP A 469 37.47 -33.35 -8.07
N GLN A 470 36.14 -33.45 -8.18
CA GLN A 470 35.41 -33.14 -9.42
C GLN A 470 35.09 -31.66 -9.62
N PHE A 471 35.15 -30.83 -8.57
CA PHE A 471 34.65 -29.44 -8.60
C PHE A 471 35.67 -28.40 -8.11
N ALA A 472 36.96 -28.74 -8.04
CA ALA A 472 38.00 -27.79 -7.66
C ALA A 472 37.98 -26.53 -8.55
N PRO A 473 38.10 -25.30 -7.99
CA PRO A 473 38.58 -24.98 -6.65
C PRO A 473 37.50 -24.73 -5.57
N VAL A 474 36.28 -25.28 -5.69
CA VAL A 474 35.21 -25.04 -4.68
C VAL A 474 35.32 -25.96 -3.47
N SER A 475 34.82 -25.53 -2.30
CA SER A 475 34.73 -26.36 -1.09
C SER A 475 33.27 -26.68 -0.73
N VAL A 476 33.00 -27.79 -0.04
CA VAL A 476 31.64 -28.23 0.30
C VAL A 476 31.36 -28.05 1.81
N LYS A 477 30.22 -27.43 2.15
CA LYS A 477 29.73 -27.22 3.52
C LYS A 477 28.25 -27.61 3.65
N THR A 478 27.72 -27.56 4.87
CA THR A 478 26.33 -27.91 5.20
C THR A 478 25.51 -26.67 5.59
N PRO A 479 24.15 -26.73 5.53
CA PRO A 479 23.27 -25.67 6.01
C PRO A 479 23.53 -25.24 7.46
N ALA A 480 23.81 -26.21 8.34
CA ALA A 480 24.14 -25.94 9.75
C ALA A 480 25.45 -25.14 9.88
N TRP A 481 26.44 -25.44 9.04
CA TRP A 481 27.67 -24.67 9.00
C TRP A 481 27.40 -23.24 8.52
N LEU A 482 26.59 -23.04 7.47
CA LEU A 482 26.29 -21.71 6.94
C LEU A 482 25.56 -20.85 7.99
N ARG A 483 24.58 -21.40 8.71
CA ARG A 483 23.88 -20.67 9.78
C ARG A 483 24.84 -20.12 10.85
N LYS A 484 25.85 -20.90 11.22
CA LYS A 484 26.83 -20.52 12.24
C LYS A 484 27.87 -19.50 11.73
N HIS A 485 28.15 -19.50 10.43
CA HIS A 485 29.23 -18.70 9.83
C HIS A 485 28.73 -17.73 8.76
N ALA A 486 27.44 -17.37 8.78
CA ALA A 486 26.83 -16.50 7.78
C ALA A 486 27.55 -15.15 7.65
N ALA A 487 28.07 -14.62 8.76
CA ALA A 487 28.85 -13.38 8.79
C ALA A 487 30.22 -13.46 8.08
N SER A 488 30.69 -14.67 7.72
CA SER A 488 31.94 -14.86 6.96
C SER A 488 31.76 -14.85 5.44
N TYR A 489 30.53 -14.67 4.96
CA TYR A 489 30.22 -14.57 3.53
C TYR A 489 29.84 -13.16 3.16
N ASP A 490 30.32 -12.76 1.99
CA ASP A 490 29.91 -11.52 1.35
C ASP A 490 28.60 -11.73 0.59
N ARG A 491 28.41 -12.91 -0.02
CA ARG A 491 27.27 -13.24 -0.88
C ARG A 491 26.70 -14.62 -0.56
N VAL A 492 25.39 -14.79 -0.77
CA VAL A 492 24.66 -16.06 -0.70
C VAL A 492 23.75 -16.16 -1.91
N LEU A 493 23.85 -17.27 -2.65
CA LEU A 493 23.07 -17.56 -3.85
C LEU A 493 22.36 -18.90 -3.70
N TYR A 494 21.04 -18.92 -3.82
CA TYR A 494 20.20 -20.11 -3.69
C TYR A 494 19.68 -20.57 -5.04
N HIS A 495 19.70 -21.87 -5.33
CA HIS A 495 19.09 -22.46 -6.52
C HIS A 495 17.84 -23.27 -6.13
N PHE A 496 16.67 -22.67 -6.28
CA PHE A 496 15.38 -23.27 -5.96
C PHE A 496 14.76 -23.96 -7.18
N GLY A 497 14.29 -25.18 -6.97
CA GLY A 497 13.47 -25.95 -7.91
C GLY A 497 12.35 -26.69 -7.19
N ASN A 498 11.47 -27.34 -7.95
CA ASN A 498 10.26 -27.96 -7.41
C ASN A 498 10.42 -29.47 -7.12
N SER A 499 11.45 -29.83 -6.33
CA SER A 499 11.72 -31.22 -5.92
C SER A 499 12.22 -31.30 -4.47
N SER A 500 12.20 -32.51 -3.87
CA SER A 500 12.62 -32.73 -2.48
C SER A 500 14.10 -32.41 -2.21
N PHE A 501 14.94 -32.31 -3.25
CA PHE A 501 16.34 -31.88 -3.11
C PHE A 501 16.51 -30.43 -2.62
N HIS A 502 15.44 -29.62 -2.60
CA HIS A 502 15.49 -28.20 -2.22
C HIS A 502 14.88 -27.92 -0.83
N GLU A 503 14.34 -28.92 -0.12
CA GLU A 503 13.58 -28.72 1.14
C GLU A 503 14.36 -27.97 2.21
N TYR A 504 15.65 -28.26 2.37
CA TYR A 504 16.51 -27.62 3.36
C TYR A 504 16.68 -26.11 3.13
N MET A 505 16.49 -25.64 1.89
CA MET A 505 16.71 -24.26 1.50
C MET A 505 15.63 -23.31 2.05
N PHE A 506 14.38 -23.78 2.20
CA PHE A 506 13.27 -22.94 2.70
C PHE A 506 13.57 -22.36 4.09
N SER A 507 13.95 -23.23 5.04
CA SER A 507 14.32 -22.82 6.40
C SER A 507 15.68 -22.12 6.49
N LEU A 508 16.54 -22.29 5.47
CA LEU A 508 17.85 -21.67 5.43
C LEU A 508 17.76 -20.23 4.92
N LEU A 509 16.93 -19.98 3.88
CA LEU A 509 16.65 -18.65 3.36
C LEU A 509 16.04 -17.73 4.43
N GLU A 510 15.15 -18.27 5.28
CA GLU A 510 14.58 -17.55 6.43
C GLU A 510 15.65 -17.07 7.42
N ALA A 511 16.69 -17.88 7.64
CA ALA A 511 17.76 -17.57 8.60
C ALA A 511 18.91 -16.76 7.98
N VAL A 512 19.20 -16.98 6.71
CA VAL A 512 20.31 -16.38 5.98
C VAL A 512 19.81 -15.91 4.60
N PRO A 513 19.29 -14.67 4.50
CA PRO A 513 18.82 -14.12 3.23
C PRO A 513 19.93 -14.09 2.18
N GLY A 514 19.54 -14.28 0.92
CA GLY A 514 20.42 -14.25 -0.23
C GLY A 514 19.65 -14.04 -1.53
N VAL A 515 20.38 -14.02 -2.64
CA VAL A 515 19.79 -13.97 -3.99
C VAL A 515 19.24 -15.36 -4.33
N VAL A 516 18.08 -15.43 -4.95
CA VAL A 516 17.43 -16.69 -5.34
C VAL A 516 17.41 -16.83 -6.86
N VAL A 517 17.92 -17.94 -7.37
CA VAL A 517 17.68 -18.44 -8.73
C VAL A 517 16.48 -19.35 -8.68
N LEU A 518 15.39 -18.93 -9.30
CA LEU A 518 14.13 -19.67 -9.32
C LEU A 518 14.01 -20.42 -10.66
N HIS A 519 14.33 -21.71 -10.63
CA HIS A 519 14.26 -22.60 -11.80
C HIS A 519 12.83 -23.01 -12.14
N ASP A 520 11.99 -23.15 -11.11
CA ASP A 520 10.56 -23.46 -11.22
C ASP A 520 9.74 -22.40 -10.48
N PHE A 521 8.76 -21.78 -11.15
CA PHE A 521 7.96 -20.71 -10.54
C PHE A 521 6.96 -21.22 -9.50
N PHE A 522 6.46 -22.46 -9.59
CA PHE A 522 5.34 -22.88 -8.75
C PHE A 522 5.76 -23.32 -7.35
N LEU A 523 6.82 -24.12 -7.17
CA LEU A 523 7.27 -24.68 -5.87
C LEU A 523 6.19 -25.41 -5.01
N SER A 524 4.94 -25.51 -5.48
CA SER A 524 3.82 -26.13 -4.74
C SER A 524 4.02 -27.63 -4.55
N GLY A 525 4.73 -28.29 -5.47
CA GLY A 525 5.01 -29.72 -5.40
C GLY A 525 5.95 -30.08 -4.25
N VAL A 526 7.06 -29.33 -4.09
CA VAL A 526 7.98 -29.54 -2.97
C VAL A 526 7.33 -29.18 -1.64
N LEU A 527 6.52 -28.11 -1.57
CA LEU A 527 5.81 -27.75 -0.34
C LEU A 527 4.75 -28.78 0.05
N ALA A 528 3.98 -29.30 -0.92
CA ALA A 528 3.04 -30.39 -0.68
C ALA A 528 3.77 -31.67 -0.22
N HIS A 529 4.89 -32.01 -0.85
CA HIS A 529 5.73 -33.14 -0.42
C HIS A 529 6.22 -32.97 1.03
N MET A 530 6.72 -31.78 1.39
CA MET A 530 7.13 -31.45 2.77
C MET A 530 5.97 -31.55 3.77
N ALA A 531 4.76 -31.18 3.36
CA ALA A 531 3.59 -31.25 4.21
C ALA A 531 3.10 -32.69 4.44
N ILE A 532 3.23 -33.56 3.43
CA ILE A 532 2.79 -34.97 3.48
C ILE A 532 3.84 -35.87 4.14
N HIS A 533 5.12 -35.67 3.85
CA HIS A 533 6.21 -36.58 4.21
C HIS A 533 7.22 -36.01 5.21
N GLY A 534 7.19 -34.69 5.47
CA GLY A 534 8.15 -33.99 6.32
C GLY A 534 7.56 -33.53 7.66
N ASN A 535 8.39 -32.80 8.44
CA ASN A 535 8.01 -32.26 9.75
C ASN A 535 7.36 -30.85 9.69
N ARG A 536 6.81 -30.44 8.54
CA ARG A 536 6.27 -29.10 8.28
C ARG A 536 4.89 -29.19 7.60
N SER A 537 3.92 -29.79 8.29
CA SER A 537 2.56 -30.07 7.77
C SER A 537 1.77 -28.82 7.35
N ASP A 538 2.08 -27.67 7.96
CA ASP A 538 1.46 -26.37 7.76
C ASP A 538 2.07 -25.55 6.60
N ALA A 539 3.31 -25.84 6.21
CA ALA A 539 4.07 -24.98 5.30
C ALA A 539 3.40 -24.77 3.93
N TRP A 540 2.72 -25.79 3.41
CA TRP A 540 1.99 -25.67 2.15
C TRP A 540 0.70 -24.85 2.29
N SER A 541 -0.06 -25.03 3.37
CA SER A 541 -1.25 -24.22 3.65
C SER A 541 -0.89 -22.77 3.84
N LYS A 542 0.20 -22.50 4.58
CA LYS A 542 0.72 -21.16 4.76
C LYS A 542 1.08 -20.50 3.43
N ALA A 543 1.80 -21.21 2.56
CA ALA A 543 2.16 -20.67 1.25
C ALA A 543 0.93 -20.43 0.35
N LEU A 544 -0.11 -21.28 0.43
CA LEU A 544 -1.37 -21.07 -0.28
C LEU A 544 -2.13 -19.85 0.24
N TYR A 545 -2.25 -19.70 1.56
CA TYR A 545 -2.91 -18.55 2.17
C TYR A 545 -2.18 -17.24 1.88
N ASP A 546 -0.86 -17.22 2.03
CA ASP A 546 -0.05 -16.02 1.79
C ASP A 546 -0.17 -15.54 0.34
N ALA A 547 -0.21 -16.47 -0.63
CA ALA A 547 -0.27 -16.17 -2.06
C ALA A 547 -1.70 -15.97 -2.62
N HIS A 548 -2.67 -16.72 -2.12
CA HIS A 548 -4.01 -16.86 -2.74
C HIS A 548 -5.17 -16.66 -1.76
N GLY A 549 -4.88 -16.37 -0.48
CA GLY A 549 -5.88 -16.20 0.57
C GLY A 549 -6.72 -17.46 0.80
N TYR A 550 -7.97 -17.27 1.19
CA TYR A 550 -8.88 -18.37 1.51
C TYR A 550 -9.25 -19.24 0.30
N VAL A 551 -9.22 -18.72 -0.92
CA VAL A 551 -9.52 -19.49 -2.14
C VAL A 551 -8.50 -20.63 -2.32
N GLY A 552 -7.21 -20.34 -2.15
CA GLY A 552 -6.16 -21.35 -2.24
C GLY A 552 -6.24 -22.39 -1.11
N LEU A 553 -6.56 -21.95 0.11
CA LEU A 553 -6.78 -22.88 1.24
C LEU A 553 -7.98 -23.79 0.99
N ARG A 554 -9.09 -23.25 0.51
CA ARG A 554 -10.29 -24.02 0.17
C ARG A 554 -9.97 -25.06 -0.91
N ALA A 555 -9.24 -24.68 -1.95
CA ALA A 555 -8.82 -25.60 -3.00
C ALA A 555 -8.03 -26.79 -2.44
N ARG A 556 -7.16 -26.58 -1.44
CA ARG A 556 -6.47 -27.70 -0.77
C ARG A 556 -7.41 -28.64 -0.02
N HIS A 557 -8.42 -28.12 0.68
CA HIS A 557 -9.24 -28.92 1.60
C HIS A 557 -10.47 -29.55 0.95
N LEU A 558 -11.05 -28.90 -0.06
CA LEU A 558 -12.34 -29.29 -0.64
C LEU A 558 -12.23 -29.86 -2.07
N SER A 559 -11.05 -29.82 -2.69
CA SER A 559 -10.86 -30.45 -4.02
C SER A 559 -10.90 -31.97 -3.92
N ALA A 560 -11.44 -32.61 -4.96
CA ALA A 560 -11.51 -34.08 -5.04
C ALA A 560 -10.12 -34.73 -5.14
N ASP A 561 -9.17 -34.09 -5.83
CA ASP A 561 -7.77 -34.48 -5.91
C ASP A 561 -6.87 -33.32 -5.47
N ILE A 562 -6.00 -33.58 -4.48
CA ILE A 562 -5.01 -32.63 -3.96
C ILE A 562 -4.02 -32.22 -5.05
N ALA A 563 -3.79 -33.08 -6.04
CA ALA A 563 -2.94 -32.79 -7.19
C ALA A 563 -3.43 -31.55 -7.96
N ASP A 564 -4.74 -31.32 -8.06
CA ASP A 564 -5.30 -30.17 -8.77
C ASP A 564 -4.81 -28.85 -8.16
N ALA A 565 -4.86 -28.73 -6.82
CA ALA A 565 -4.37 -27.57 -6.11
C ALA A 565 -2.85 -27.36 -6.29
N VAL A 566 -2.07 -28.44 -6.32
CA VAL A 566 -0.61 -28.40 -6.57
C VAL A 566 -0.29 -27.92 -8.00
N TRP A 567 -1.14 -28.25 -8.97
CA TRP A 567 -0.96 -27.86 -10.37
C TRP A 567 -1.45 -26.45 -10.68
N GLU A 568 -2.52 -25.99 -10.01
CA GLU A 568 -3.16 -24.71 -10.28
C GLU A 568 -2.48 -23.53 -9.59
N TYR A 569 -2.13 -23.66 -8.30
CA TYR A 569 -1.72 -22.54 -7.46
C TYR A 569 -0.20 -22.50 -7.23
N PRO A 570 0.53 -21.45 -7.65
CA PRO A 570 1.95 -21.30 -7.36
C PRO A 570 2.20 -20.82 -5.92
N CYS A 571 3.15 -21.46 -5.24
CA CYS A 571 3.54 -21.20 -3.85
C CYS A 571 4.96 -20.64 -3.69
N SER A 572 5.50 -19.91 -4.69
CA SER A 572 6.84 -19.31 -4.62
C SER A 572 6.90 -17.94 -3.96
N LEU A 573 5.75 -17.29 -3.69
CA LEU A 573 5.69 -15.94 -3.13
C LEU A 573 6.58 -15.75 -1.88
N GLY A 574 6.49 -16.68 -0.92
CA GLY A 574 7.29 -16.60 0.30
C GLY A 574 8.81 -16.71 0.07
N VAL A 575 9.24 -17.42 -0.98
CA VAL A 575 10.66 -17.48 -1.39
C VAL A 575 11.07 -16.16 -2.05
N VAL A 576 10.22 -15.63 -2.92
CA VAL A 576 10.44 -14.36 -3.62
C VAL A 576 10.58 -13.20 -2.63
N GLN A 577 9.64 -13.06 -1.69
CA GLN A 577 9.63 -11.97 -0.70
C GLN A 577 10.81 -12.02 0.29
N LYS A 578 11.31 -13.22 0.60
CA LYS A 578 12.46 -13.41 1.52
C LYS A 578 13.82 -13.30 0.83
N SER A 579 13.84 -13.26 -0.50
CA SER A 579 15.07 -13.10 -1.28
C SER A 579 15.56 -11.65 -1.27
N LEU A 580 16.87 -11.45 -1.47
CA LEU A 580 17.43 -10.11 -1.72
C LEU A 580 17.23 -9.67 -3.19
N GLY A 581 16.90 -10.61 -4.06
CA GLY A 581 16.68 -10.45 -5.48
C GLY A 581 16.45 -11.82 -6.12
N VAL A 582 15.73 -11.85 -7.23
CA VAL A 582 15.34 -13.10 -7.91
C VAL A 582 15.88 -13.14 -9.34
N ILE A 583 16.57 -14.23 -9.66
CA ILE A 583 17.02 -14.57 -11.00
C ILE A 583 16.09 -15.63 -11.56
N VAL A 584 15.59 -15.42 -12.78
CA VAL A 584 14.79 -16.39 -13.54
C VAL A 584 15.39 -16.60 -14.92
N HIS A 585 14.98 -17.66 -15.60
CA HIS A 585 15.53 -18.04 -16.91
C HIS A 585 14.72 -17.59 -18.12
N SER A 586 13.51 -17.06 -17.90
CA SER A 586 12.63 -16.61 -18.98
C SER A 586 11.71 -15.47 -18.50
N PRO A 587 11.39 -14.50 -19.38
CA PRO A 587 10.39 -13.47 -19.11
C PRO A 587 9.00 -14.01 -18.71
N ASN A 588 8.67 -15.26 -19.08
CA ASN A 588 7.45 -15.93 -18.68
C ASN A 588 7.25 -15.97 -17.15
N SER A 589 8.32 -16.18 -16.37
CA SER A 589 8.21 -16.18 -14.90
C SER A 589 7.83 -14.81 -14.35
N LEU A 590 8.24 -13.72 -15.01
CA LEU A 590 7.81 -12.37 -14.66
C LEU A 590 6.34 -12.13 -15.00
N ARG A 591 5.85 -12.67 -16.12
CA ARG A 591 4.41 -12.63 -16.46
C ARG A 591 3.58 -13.42 -15.45
N LEU A 592 4.06 -14.59 -15.01
CA LEU A 592 3.41 -15.37 -13.95
C LEU A 592 3.42 -14.62 -12.61
N ALA A 593 4.54 -14.00 -12.23
CA ALA A 593 4.63 -13.15 -11.04
C ALA A 593 3.64 -11.98 -11.09
N ARG A 594 3.49 -11.32 -12.24
CA ARG A 594 2.48 -10.26 -12.44
C ARG A 594 1.06 -10.78 -12.31
N ARG A 595 0.76 -11.91 -12.96
CA ARG A 595 -0.57 -12.53 -12.95
C ARG A 595 -1.00 -12.96 -11.54
N TRP A 596 -0.13 -13.68 -10.85
CA TRP A 596 -0.48 -14.30 -9.56
C TRP A 596 -0.21 -13.38 -8.38
N TYR A 597 0.84 -12.57 -8.46
CA TYR A 597 1.35 -11.78 -7.35
C TYR A 597 1.44 -10.27 -7.65
N GLY A 598 0.79 -9.71 -8.67
CA GLY A 598 0.64 -8.24 -8.80
C GLY A 598 1.89 -7.40 -9.18
N GLY A 599 3.01 -8.03 -9.59
CA GLY A 599 3.99 -7.40 -10.49
C GLY A 599 5.25 -6.74 -9.93
N ASP A 600 5.33 -6.45 -8.63
CA ASP A 600 6.51 -5.80 -7.99
C ASP A 600 6.96 -6.51 -6.69
N VAL A 601 6.82 -7.83 -6.61
CA VAL A 601 7.12 -8.64 -5.40
C VAL A 601 8.61 -8.73 -5.04
N ALA A 602 9.52 -8.41 -5.96
CA ALA A 602 10.98 -8.48 -5.76
C ALA A 602 11.73 -7.65 -6.84
N ASP A 603 13.04 -7.47 -6.67
CA ASP A 603 13.93 -7.06 -7.78
C ASP A 603 14.27 -8.31 -8.60
N TRP A 604 13.95 -8.28 -9.90
CA TRP A 604 14.08 -9.43 -10.79
C TRP A 604 15.17 -9.23 -11.83
N THR A 605 15.80 -10.33 -12.27
CA THR A 605 16.69 -10.35 -13.44
C THR A 605 16.46 -11.62 -14.23
N VAL A 606 16.41 -11.49 -15.56
CA VAL A 606 16.35 -12.65 -16.46
C VAL A 606 17.77 -12.96 -16.92
N ILE A 607 18.28 -14.14 -16.55
CA ILE A 607 19.55 -14.66 -17.08
C ILE A 607 19.22 -15.91 -17.91
N PRO A 608 19.58 -15.96 -19.20
CA PRO A 608 19.27 -17.10 -20.05
C PRO A 608 19.73 -18.44 -19.46
N HIS A 609 18.93 -19.49 -19.64
CA HIS A 609 19.30 -20.82 -19.18
C HIS A 609 20.52 -21.32 -19.96
N MET A 610 21.65 -21.43 -19.26
CA MET A 610 22.96 -21.73 -19.83
C MET A 610 23.03 -23.05 -20.61
N ARG A 611 23.88 -23.08 -21.66
CA ARG A 611 24.27 -24.26 -22.45
C ARG A 611 25.71 -24.15 -22.94
N ASP A 612 26.51 -25.18 -22.69
CA ASP A 612 27.87 -25.24 -23.22
C ASP A 612 27.88 -25.66 -24.70
N ALA A 613 28.24 -24.70 -25.56
CA ALA A 613 28.36 -24.92 -26.99
C ALA A 613 29.51 -25.87 -27.36
N ARG A 614 30.53 -26.04 -26.51
CA ARG A 614 31.72 -26.87 -26.77
C ARG A 614 31.41 -28.37 -26.78
N ILE A 615 30.27 -28.78 -26.21
CA ILE A 615 29.87 -30.19 -26.06
C ILE A 615 29.28 -30.77 -27.37
N ALA A 616 28.89 -29.94 -28.33
CA ALA A 616 28.29 -30.42 -29.58
C ALA A 616 29.30 -31.12 -30.50
N SER A 617 29.03 -32.40 -30.85
CA SER A 617 29.87 -33.23 -31.74
C SER A 617 29.34 -33.28 -33.18
N HIS A 618 30.18 -33.70 -34.14
CA HIS A 618 29.78 -33.93 -35.53
C HIS A 618 28.77 -35.10 -35.68
N GLY A 619 27.84 -34.98 -36.64
CA GLY A 619 26.66 -35.86 -36.74
C GLY A 619 26.83 -37.19 -37.49
N GLU A 620 27.87 -37.35 -38.31
CA GLU A 620 28.05 -38.57 -39.12
C GLU A 620 28.37 -39.80 -38.26
N ASP A 621 29.31 -39.68 -37.32
CA ASP A 621 29.64 -40.74 -36.36
C ASP A 621 28.45 -41.14 -35.46
N ALA A 622 27.53 -40.20 -35.21
CA ALA A 622 26.36 -40.43 -34.38
C ALA A 622 25.26 -41.21 -35.10
N ARG A 623 25.07 -40.99 -36.40
CA ARG A 623 24.10 -41.75 -37.22
C ARG A 623 24.51 -43.21 -37.37
N ASP A 624 25.78 -43.45 -37.67
CA ASP A 624 26.34 -44.80 -37.76
C ASP A 624 26.20 -45.56 -36.43
N ALA A 625 26.50 -44.91 -35.30
CA ALA A 625 26.37 -45.50 -33.96
C ALA A 625 24.91 -45.81 -33.55
N LEU A 626 23.92 -45.18 -34.19
CA LEU A 626 22.49 -45.36 -33.91
C LEU A 626 21.78 -46.23 -34.97
N GLY A 627 22.50 -46.66 -36.02
CA GLY A 627 21.95 -47.42 -37.15
C GLY A 627 20.97 -46.61 -38.00
N ILE A 628 21.16 -45.29 -38.09
CA ILE A 628 20.35 -44.38 -38.91
C ILE A 628 21.02 -44.23 -40.28
N GLY A 629 20.29 -44.45 -41.37
CA GLY A 629 20.80 -44.31 -42.73
C GLY A 629 21.22 -42.88 -43.07
N LYS A 630 22.15 -42.75 -44.03
CA LYS A 630 22.65 -41.43 -44.46
C LYS A 630 21.55 -40.58 -45.13
N ASP A 631 20.63 -41.23 -45.83
CA ASP A 631 19.52 -40.58 -46.54
C ASP A 631 18.23 -40.54 -45.70
N ASP A 632 18.24 -41.10 -44.49
CA ASP A 632 17.08 -41.10 -43.60
C ASP A 632 16.85 -39.69 -43.01
N PHE A 633 15.59 -39.28 -42.96
CA PHE A 633 15.14 -38.06 -42.30
C PHE A 633 14.56 -38.39 -40.93
N VAL A 634 15.20 -37.88 -39.87
CA VAL A 634 14.87 -38.22 -38.49
C VAL A 634 14.28 -37.02 -37.76
N VAL A 635 13.05 -37.21 -37.28
CA VAL A 635 12.37 -36.29 -36.36
C VAL A 635 12.44 -36.86 -34.95
N CYS A 636 12.93 -36.08 -33.99
CA CYS A 636 13.00 -36.51 -32.60
C CYS A 636 12.21 -35.59 -31.67
N ALA A 637 11.47 -36.19 -30.74
CA ALA A 637 11.01 -35.52 -29.53
C ALA A 637 11.86 -36.00 -28.34
N PHE A 638 12.45 -35.06 -27.61
CA PHE A 638 13.41 -35.34 -26.52
C PHE A 638 12.81 -35.08 -25.14
N GLY A 639 13.20 -35.91 -24.16
CA GLY A 639 12.80 -35.82 -22.76
C GLY A 639 11.69 -36.81 -22.39
N GLY A 640 11.24 -36.80 -21.14
CA GLY A 640 10.19 -37.73 -20.66
C GLY A 640 8.84 -37.52 -21.35
N LEU A 641 8.10 -38.62 -21.56
CA LEU A 641 6.87 -38.65 -22.38
C LEU A 641 5.59 -38.36 -21.57
N GLY A 642 5.55 -37.23 -20.87
CA GLY A 642 4.36 -36.80 -20.09
C GLY A 642 3.25 -36.15 -20.93
N PRO A 643 2.03 -36.02 -20.37
CA PRO A 643 0.89 -35.37 -21.05
C PRO A 643 1.15 -33.90 -21.41
N SER A 644 1.90 -33.17 -20.57
CA SER A 644 2.28 -31.77 -20.81
C SER A 644 3.22 -31.55 -22.00
N LYS A 645 3.76 -32.63 -22.60
CA LYS A 645 4.67 -32.58 -23.76
C LYS A 645 3.96 -32.72 -25.10
N LEU A 646 2.63 -32.93 -25.09
CA LEU A 646 1.81 -33.05 -26.30
C LEU A 646 2.30 -34.10 -27.32
N ASN A 647 3.01 -35.15 -26.88
CA ASN A 647 3.54 -36.19 -27.76
C ASN A 647 2.43 -36.91 -28.58
N HIS A 648 1.23 -37.03 -28.03
CA HIS A 648 0.06 -37.54 -28.75
C HIS A 648 -0.32 -36.69 -29.96
N ARG A 649 -0.27 -35.35 -29.86
CA ARG A 649 -0.51 -34.43 -30.98
C ARG A 649 0.55 -34.59 -32.07
N LEU A 650 1.82 -34.80 -31.67
CA LEU A 650 2.89 -35.10 -32.63
C LEU A 650 2.66 -36.44 -33.35
N LEU A 651 2.23 -37.49 -32.64
CA LEU A 651 1.88 -38.76 -33.27
C LEU A 651 0.72 -38.61 -34.26
N ASP A 652 -0.34 -37.90 -33.87
CA ASP A 652 -1.52 -37.70 -34.70
C ASP A 652 -1.17 -36.90 -35.97
N ALA A 653 -0.41 -35.81 -35.83
CA ALA A 653 0.09 -35.03 -36.96
C ALA A 653 1.04 -35.86 -37.85
N TRP A 654 1.95 -36.64 -37.25
CA TRP A 654 2.83 -37.53 -38.01
C TRP A 654 2.03 -38.51 -38.88
N GLY A 655 1.02 -39.18 -38.30
CA GLY A 655 0.16 -40.12 -39.02
C GLY A 655 -0.65 -39.50 -40.17
N ARG A 656 -0.96 -38.20 -40.09
CA ARG A 656 -1.64 -37.44 -41.16
C ARG A 656 -0.69 -36.90 -42.23
N SER A 657 0.58 -36.71 -41.89
CA SER A 657 1.60 -36.19 -42.82
C SER A 657 2.02 -37.22 -43.89
N THR A 658 2.56 -36.72 -45.00
CA THR A 658 3.21 -37.51 -46.04
C THR A 658 4.46 -38.25 -45.53
N LEU A 659 5.10 -37.76 -44.45
CA LEU A 659 6.31 -38.36 -43.86
C LEU A 659 6.03 -39.77 -43.32
N ALA A 660 4.85 -40.04 -42.75
CA ALA A 660 4.52 -41.38 -42.25
C ALA A 660 4.43 -42.44 -43.37
N ARG A 661 4.29 -42.01 -44.64
CA ARG A 661 4.22 -42.89 -45.80
C ARG A 661 5.60 -43.11 -46.45
N ASP A 662 6.54 -42.20 -46.24
CA ASP A 662 7.92 -42.32 -46.71
C ASP A 662 8.71 -43.32 -45.86
N ARG A 663 9.44 -44.23 -46.50
CA ARG A 663 10.26 -45.25 -45.79
C ARG A 663 11.56 -44.67 -45.24
N ALA A 664 12.02 -43.54 -45.76
CA ALA A 664 13.21 -42.85 -45.27
C ALA A 664 12.92 -41.93 -44.07
N CYS A 665 11.67 -41.78 -43.64
CA CYS A 665 11.30 -40.88 -42.56
C CYS A 665 11.03 -41.63 -41.24
N HIS A 666 11.66 -41.19 -40.15
CA HIS A 666 11.56 -41.80 -38.82
C HIS A 666 11.14 -40.78 -37.76
N LEU A 667 10.26 -41.20 -36.85
CA LEU A 667 9.90 -40.44 -35.66
C LEU A 667 10.39 -41.18 -34.41
N ILE A 668 11.23 -40.52 -33.61
CA ILE A 668 11.87 -41.13 -32.45
C ILE A 668 11.57 -40.30 -31.20
N PHE A 669 10.95 -40.92 -30.20
CA PHE A 669 10.80 -40.34 -28.88
C PHE A 669 12.01 -40.76 -28.03
N VAL A 670 12.90 -39.81 -27.78
CA VAL A 670 14.16 -39.99 -27.05
C VAL A 670 13.94 -39.64 -25.59
N GLY A 671 13.51 -40.63 -24.81
CA GLY A 671 13.22 -40.49 -23.39
C GLY A 671 12.33 -41.60 -22.85
N GLU A 672 12.16 -41.59 -21.53
CA GLU A 672 11.39 -42.60 -20.81
C GLU A 672 9.87 -42.36 -20.92
N ASN A 673 9.12 -43.44 -21.15
CA ASN A 673 7.66 -43.43 -21.12
C ASN A 673 7.17 -43.76 -19.72
N GLN A 674 6.22 -42.98 -19.21
CA GLN A 674 5.67 -43.22 -17.87
C GLN A 674 4.59 -44.29 -17.91
N PRO A 675 4.49 -45.16 -16.88
CA PRO A 675 3.45 -46.18 -16.78
C PRO A 675 2.11 -45.56 -16.32
N THR A 676 1.59 -44.63 -17.13
CA THR A 676 0.30 -43.93 -16.91
C THR A 676 -0.66 -44.27 -18.04
N GLU A 677 -1.97 -44.03 -17.86
CA GLU A 677 -2.96 -44.23 -18.92
C GLU A 677 -2.56 -43.50 -20.23
N TYR A 678 -2.04 -42.28 -20.10
CA TYR A 678 -1.48 -41.51 -21.21
C TYR A 678 -0.31 -42.24 -21.90
N GLY A 679 0.68 -42.69 -21.12
CA GLY A 679 1.86 -43.38 -21.65
C GLY A 679 1.52 -44.73 -22.30
N GLU A 680 0.55 -45.47 -21.75
CA GLU A 680 0.05 -46.72 -22.32
C GLU A 680 -0.69 -46.49 -23.65
N LYS A 681 -1.53 -45.45 -23.70
CA LYS A 681 -2.21 -45.03 -24.94
C LYS A 681 -1.19 -44.67 -26.01
N LEU A 682 -0.18 -43.87 -25.65
CA LEU A 682 0.91 -43.48 -26.55
C LEU A 682 1.65 -44.70 -27.11
N ALA A 683 2.07 -45.63 -26.24
CA ALA A 683 2.75 -46.85 -26.64
C ALA A 683 1.87 -47.75 -27.52
N ARG A 684 0.55 -47.82 -27.26
CA ARG A 684 -0.41 -48.56 -28.09
C ARG A 684 -0.53 -47.96 -29.49
N THR A 685 -0.66 -46.64 -29.60
CA THR A 685 -0.70 -45.95 -30.90
C THR A 685 0.58 -46.16 -31.69
N ILE A 686 1.75 -46.07 -31.05
CA ILE A 686 3.05 -46.30 -31.71
C ILE A 686 3.16 -47.72 -32.26
N ARG A 687 2.72 -48.74 -31.51
CA ARG A 687 2.69 -50.13 -32.00
C ARG A 687 1.84 -50.32 -33.26
N GLN A 688 0.78 -49.53 -33.42
CA GLN A 688 -0.08 -49.58 -34.61
C GLN A 688 0.53 -48.89 -35.83
N MET A 689 1.55 -48.04 -35.66
CA MET A 689 2.21 -47.29 -36.73
C MET A 689 3.45 -47.99 -37.33
N GLY A 690 3.84 -49.15 -36.79
CA GLY A 690 4.97 -49.96 -37.25
C GLY A 690 6.35 -49.42 -36.83
N ASP A 691 7.43 -50.05 -37.31
CA ASP A 691 8.81 -49.86 -36.81
C ASP A 691 9.43 -48.47 -37.07
N ARG A 692 8.72 -47.59 -37.77
CA ARG A 692 9.19 -46.23 -38.12
C ARG A 692 8.96 -45.19 -37.02
N VAL A 693 8.12 -45.52 -36.04
CA VAL A 693 7.91 -44.72 -34.84
C VAL A 693 8.37 -45.54 -33.64
N ARG A 694 9.28 -45.00 -32.83
CA ARG A 694 9.81 -45.74 -31.66
C ARG A 694 10.07 -44.86 -30.46
N ILE A 695 10.05 -45.48 -29.27
CA ILE A 695 10.47 -44.88 -28.00
C ILE A 695 11.78 -45.54 -27.58
N THR A 696 12.80 -44.77 -27.21
CA THR A 696 14.11 -45.32 -26.81
C THR A 696 14.10 -45.94 -25.41
N GLY A 697 13.18 -45.50 -24.55
CA GLY A 697 13.30 -45.69 -23.11
C GLY A 697 14.30 -44.70 -22.51
N TRP A 698 14.75 -44.97 -21.28
CA TRP A 698 15.78 -44.14 -20.63
C TRP A 698 17.04 -44.04 -21.51
N ALA A 699 17.38 -42.82 -21.92
CA ALA A 699 18.59 -42.51 -22.67
C ALA A 699 19.60 -41.85 -21.73
N ASP A 700 20.76 -42.49 -21.53
CA ASP A 700 21.85 -41.87 -20.79
C ASP A 700 22.42 -40.64 -21.53
N ALA A 701 23.26 -39.86 -20.86
CA ALA A 701 23.81 -38.62 -21.43
C ALA A 701 24.56 -38.82 -22.75
N GLN A 702 25.19 -39.99 -22.98
CA GLN A 702 25.90 -40.27 -24.22
C GLN A 702 24.92 -40.57 -25.35
N MET A 703 23.94 -41.45 -25.10
CA MET A 703 22.89 -41.79 -26.07
C MET A 703 22.05 -40.56 -26.44
N PHE A 704 21.68 -39.75 -25.45
CA PHE A 704 20.93 -38.51 -25.64
C PHE A 704 21.67 -37.54 -26.58
N ARG A 705 22.97 -37.31 -26.34
CA ARG A 705 23.83 -36.48 -27.21
C ARG A 705 23.97 -37.04 -28.62
N ARG A 706 24.07 -38.37 -28.79
CA ARG A 706 24.10 -39.00 -30.12
C ARG A 706 22.83 -38.71 -30.92
N TYR A 707 21.65 -38.83 -30.29
CA TYR A 707 20.40 -38.49 -30.97
C TYR A 707 20.30 -37.00 -31.32
N LEU A 708 20.75 -36.10 -30.43
CA LEU A 708 20.82 -34.66 -30.73
C LEU A 708 21.77 -34.35 -31.90
N ALA A 709 22.88 -35.08 -32.05
CA ALA A 709 23.78 -34.93 -33.18
C ALA A 709 23.18 -35.49 -34.49
N ALA A 710 22.46 -36.61 -34.41
CA ALA A 710 21.93 -37.34 -35.58
C ALA A 710 20.62 -36.76 -36.15
N VAL A 711 19.77 -36.16 -35.31
CA VAL A 711 18.42 -35.66 -35.68
C VAL A 711 18.47 -34.58 -36.77
N ASP A 712 17.46 -34.55 -37.64
CA ASP A 712 17.24 -33.48 -38.62
C ASP A 712 16.33 -32.37 -38.07
N VAL A 713 15.22 -32.76 -37.44
CA VAL A 713 14.25 -31.85 -36.83
C VAL A 713 13.92 -32.28 -35.40
N GLY A 714 14.10 -31.37 -34.44
CA GLY A 714 13.60 -31.53 -33.08
C GLY A 714 12.15 -31.08 -32.97
N VAL A 715 11.34 -31.77 -32.16
CA VAL A 715 9.99 -31.30 -31.81
C VAL A 715 9.88 -31.24 -30.29
N GLN A 716 9.52 -30.05 -29.78
CA GLN A 716 9.41 -29.76 -28.36
C GLN A 716 8.11 -28.99 -28.11
N LEU A 717 7.01 -29.72 -27.97
CA LEU A 717 5.69 -29.15 -27.72
C LEU A 717 5.39 -29.12 -26.22
N ARG A 718 4.57 -28.16 -25.80
CA ARG A 718 4.21 -27.92 -24.40
C ARG A 718 2.77 -27.47 -24.21
N THR A 719 2.19 -27.84 -23.08
CA THR A 719 1.00 -27.21 -22.50
C THR A 719 1.18 -27.12 -20.99
N LEU A 720 0.39 -26.27 -20.34
CA LEU A 720 0.37 -26.09 -18.88
C LEU A 720 1.77 -25.82 -18.28
N SER A 721 2.61 -25.02 -18.96
CA SER A 721 3.90 -24.62 -18.39
C SER A 721 3.71 -23.83 -17.09
N ARG A 722 4.52 -24.17 -16.09
CA ARG A 722 4.50 -23.60 -14.74
C ARG A 722 5.70 -22.68 -14.50
N GLY A 723 6.19 -22.05 -15.56
CA GLY A 723 7.35 -21.14 -15.50
C GLY A 723 8.70 -21.84 -15.53
N GLU A 724 8.74 -23.15 -15.80
CA GLU A 724 10.00 -23.87 -16.00
C GLU A 724 10.64 -23.55 -17.36
N THR A 725 11.97 -23.59 -17.44
CA THR A 725 12.69 -23.48 -18.72
C THR A 725 13.15 -24.85 -19.18
N SER A 726 12.72 -25.28 -20.37
CA SER A 726 13.02 -26.62 -20.87
C SER A 726 14.45 -26.69 -21.38
N GLY A 727 15.32 -27.43 -20.70
CA GLY A 727 16.69 -27.65 -21.19
C GLY A 727 16.75 -28.28 -22.59
N THR A 728 15.80 -29.17 -22.90
CA THR A 728 15.78 -29.98 -24.14
C THR A 728 15.59 -29.18 -25.43
N VAL A 729 14.84 -28.07 -25.41
CA VAL A 729 14.71 -27.20 -26.59
C VAL A 729 16.02 -26.47 -26.85
N LEU A 730 16.66 -25.98 -25.78
CA LEU A 730 17.96 -25.34 -25.86
C LEU A 730 19.05 -26.33 -26.26
N ASP A 731 18.93 -27.61 -25.91
CA ASP A 731 19.83 -28.66 -26.41
C ASP A 731 19.69 -28.84 -27.93
N CYS A 732 18.48 -28.83 -28.48
CA CYS A 732 18.28 -28.89 -29.94
C CYS A 732 18.90 -27.66 -30.63
N MET A 733 18.66 -26.47 -30.07
CA MET A 733 19.27 -25.22 -30.54
C MET A 733 20.80 -25.26 -30.44
N ASN A 734 21.33 -25.84 -29.36
CA ASN A 734 22.76 -25.99 -29.12
C ASN A 734 23.40 -26.88 -30.20
N TYR A 735 22.73 -27.92 -30.70
CA TYR A 735 23.23 -28.73 -31.81
C TYR A 735 22.91 -28.14 -33.21
N GLY A 736 22.38 -26.92 -33.26
CA GLY A 736 22.01 -26.23 -34.50
C GLY A 736 20.90 -26.94 -35.26
N LYS A 737 19.96 -27.59 -34.54
CA LYS A 737 18.87 -28.35 -35.15
C LYS A 737 17.62 -27.49 -35.28
N ALA A 738 17.00 -27.51 -36.45
CA ALA A 738 15.70 -26.88 -36.63
C ALA A 738 14.71 -27.52 -35.66
N THR A 739 14.04 -26.69 -34.86
CA THR A 739 13.19 -27.17 -33.77
C THR A 739 11.80 -26.60 -33.91
N ILE A 740 10.78 -27.45 -33.88
CA ILE A 740 9.37 -27.05 -33.84
C ILE A 740 8.94 -26.94 -32.37
N VAL A 741 8.34 -25.81 -32.02
CA VAL A 741 7.76 -25.52 -30.70
C VAL A 741 6.37 -24.91 -30.85
N ASN A 742 5.57 -24.89 -29.80
CA ASN A 742 4.41 -24.00 -29.71
C ASN A 742 4.67 -22.89 -28.69
N ALA A 743 3.99 -21.75 -28.85
CA ALA A 743 4.18 -20.55 -28.04
C ALA A 743 3.61 -20.67 -26.61
N ASN A 744 4.03 -21.71 -25.88
CA ASN A 744 3.64 -21.99 -24.51
C ASN A 744 4.78 -21.74 -23.51
N GLY A 745 4.49 -21.05 -22.41
CA GLY A 745 5.45 -20.83 -21.33
C GLY A 745 6.75 -20.15 -21.80
N SER A 746 7.90 -20.69 -21.40
CA SER A 746 9.22 -20.17 -21.79
C SER A 746 9.53 -20.29 -23.28
N MET A 747 8.85 -21.19 -24.01
CA MET A 747 9.05 -21.35 -25.46
C MET A 747 8.48 -20.17 -26.25
N ALA A 748 7.48 -19.47 -25.71
CA ALA A 748 6.91 -18.27 -26.32
C ALA A 748 7.92 -17.10 -26.39
N ASP A 749 8.97 -17.14 -25.56
CA ASP A 749 9.98 -16.09 -25.48
C ASP A 749 11.20 -16.35 -26.39
N LEU A 750 11.22 -17.48 -27.10
CA LEU A 750 12.30 -17.81 -28.03
C LEU A 750 12.24 -16.94 -29.30
N ASP A 751 13.40 -16.69 -29.91
CA ASP A 751 13.48 -16.01 -31.20
C ASP A 751 12.72 -16.81 -32.28
N ARG A 752 11.72 -16.19 -32.89
CA ARG A 752 10.86 -16.79 -33.92
C ARG A 752 11.61 -17.17 -35.19
N GLU A 753 12.82 -16.65 -35.41
CA GLU A 753 13.70 -17.04 -36.51
C GLU A 753 14.62 -18.22 -36.16
N ALA A 754 14.79 -18.51 -34.86
CA ALA A 754 15.62 -19.61 -34.36
C ALA A 754 14.85 -20.94 -34.21
N VAL A 755 13.52 -20.90 -34.22
CA VAL A 755 12.65 -22.07 -34.10
C VAL A 755 11.45 -21.93 -35.04
N TRP A 756 10.82 -23.04 -35.41
CA TRP A 756 9.48 -22.98 -36.00
C TRP A 756 8.46 -22.88 -34.87
N MET A 757 7.97 -21.68 -34.59
CA MET A 757 7.03 -21.42 -33.50
C MET A 757 5.57 -21.46 -33.97
N LEU A 758 4.85 -22.49 -33.55
CA LEU A 758 3.40 -22.58 -33.67
C LEU A 758 2.70 -21.65 -32.66
N PRO A 759 1.44 -21.24 -32.91
CA PRO A 759 0.61 -20.61 -31.88
C PRO A 759 0.47 -21.50 -30.63
N ASP A 760 0.13 -20.94 -29.47
CA ASP A 760 -0.01 -21.71 -28.22
C ASP A 760 -1.05 -22.84 -28.38
N GLU A 761 -2.25 -22.47 -28.86
CA GLU A 761 -3.24 -23.38 -29.41
C GLU A 761 -3.06 -23.52 -30.92
N PHE A 762 -2.64 -24.69 -31.37
CA PHE A 762 -2.37 -24.97 -32.79
C PHE A 762 -3.22 -26.15 -33.30
N SER A 763 -3.54 -26.12 -34.59
CA SER A 763 -4.20 -27.22 -35.29
C SER A 763 -3.20 -28.30 -35.72
N ASP A 764 -3.68 -29.52 -35.92
CA ASP A 764 -2.80 -30.61 -36.38
C ASP A 764 -2.24 -30.30 -37.78
N GLU A 765 -3.00 -29.59 -38.63
CA GLU A 765 -2.58 -29.17 -39.97
C GLU A 765 -1.38 -28.23 -39.92
N GLN A 766 -1.33 -27.30 -38.95
CA GLN A 766 -0.19 -26.40 -38.78
C GLN A 766 1.08 -27.17 -38.36
N LEU A 767 0.95 -28.19 -37.52
CA LEU A 767 2.07 -29.06 -37.15
C LEU A 767 2.52 -29.94 -38.33
N VAL A 768 1.58 -30.46 -39.13
CA VAL A 768 1.87 -31.19 -40.37
C VAL A 768 2.63 -30.30 -41.35
N GLU A 769 2.16 -29.08 -41.59
CA GLU A 769 2.80 -28.11 -42.47
C GLU A 769 4.25 -27.83 -42.04
N ALA A 770 4.48 -27.66 -40.73
CA ALA A 770 5.82 -27.45 -40.18
C ALA A 770 6.75 -28.64 -40.47
N LEU A 771 6.28 -29.87 -40.22
CA LEU A 771 7.04 -31.10 -40.46
C LEU A 771 7.37 -31.29 -41.96
N GLU A 772 6.39 -31.12 -42.83
CA GLU A 772 6.53 -31.29 -44.28
C GLU A 772 7.40 -30.20 -44.91
N THR A 773 7.28 -28.96 -44.44
CA THR A 773 8.12 -27.86 -44.90
C THR A 773 9.57 -28.07 -44.49
N LEU A 774 9.84 -28.44 -43.23
CA LEU A 774 11.22 -28.69 -42.79
C LEU A 774 11.86 -29.91 -43.45
N ARG A 775 11.08 -30.88 -43.93
CA ARG A 775 11.56 -31.99 -44.77
C ARG A 775 11.91 -31.56 -46.19
N SER A 776 11.04 -30.76 -46.81
CA SER A 776 11.14 -30.36 -48.22
C SER A 776 12.05 -29.16 -48.49
N ASP A 777 12.32 -28.32 -47.49
CA ASP A 777 13.21 -27.16 -47.58
C ASP A 777 14.44 -27.28 -46.65
N PRO A 778 15.53 -27.94 -47.10
CA PRO A 778 16.78 -28.03 -46.35
C PRO A 778 17.42 -26.68 -46.04
N ALA A 779 17.27 -25.69 -46.92
CA ALA A 779 17.85 -24.37 -46.72
C ALA A 779 17.19 -23.64 -45.55
N ARG A 780 15.86 -23.71 -45.44
CA ARG A 780 15.13 -23.18 -44.28
C ARG A 780 15.49 -23.92 -43.00
N ARG A 781 15.59 -25.25 -43.05
CA ARG A 781 16.04 -26.06 -41.91
C ARG A 781 17.42 -25.64 -41.40
N GLN A 782 18.38 -25.43 -42.31
CA GLN A 782 19.72 -24.96 -41.97
C GLN A 782 19.73 -23.52 -41.43
N ARG A 783 18.95 -22.60 -42.01
CA ARG A 783 18.86 -21.21 -41.51
C ARG A 783 18.34 -21.15 -40.07
N ILE A 784 17.26 -21.86 -39.77
CA ILE A 784 16.69 -21.94 -38.42
C ILE A 784 17.72 -22.50 -37.45
N GLY A 785 18.36 -23.63 -37.81
CA GLY A 785 19.40 -24.25 -36.99
C GLY A 785 20.62 -23.37 -36.74
N ALA A 786 21.09 -22.64 -37.75
CA ALA A 786 22.21 -21.71 -37.64
C ALA A 786 21.89 -20.54 -36.71
N ARG A 787 20.71 -19.93 -36.84
CA ARG A 787 20.24 -18.86 -35.95
C ARG A 787 20.10 -19.35 -34.51
N ALA A 788 19.57 -20.55 -34.33
CA ALA A 788 19.47 -21.19 -33.01
C ALA A 788 20.84 -21.36 -32.34
N ARG A 789 21.83 -21.88 -33.08
CA ARG A 789 23.20 -22.06 -32.58
C ARG A 789 23.87 -20.74 -32.24
N ASP A 790 23.71 -19.73 -33.10
CA ASP A 790 24.26 -18.38 -32.89
C ASP A 790 23.76 -17.77 -31.57
N ILE A 791 22.47 -17.89 -31.26
CA ILE A 791 21.90 -17.43 -29.99
C ILE A 791 22.52 -18.19 -28.81
N ILE A 792 22.67 -19.51 -28.90
CA ILE A 792 23.26 -20.28 -27.79
C ILE A 792 24.70 -19.84 -27.52
N VAL A 793 25.51 -19.68 -28.57
CA VAL A 793 26.92 -19.28 -28.45
C VAL A 793 27.06 -17.87 -27.88
N ASN A 794 26.21 -16.93 -28.28
CA ASN A 794 26.38 -15.52 -27.90
C ASN A 794 25.64 -15.13 -26.61
N ALA A 795 24.56 -15.82 -26.23
CA ALA A 795 23.70 -15.42 -25.12
C ALA A 795 23.55 -16.48 -24.01
N HIS A 796 23.76 -17.77 -24.30
CA HIS A 796 23.59 -18.86 -23.34
C HIS A 796 24.91 -19.52 -22.91
N ALA A 797 26.05 -19.03 -23.41
CA ALA A 797 27.35 -19.59 -23.07
C ALA A 797 27.68 -19.43 -21.57
N PRO A 798 28.35 -20.41 -20.94
CA PRO A 798 28.61 -20.38 -19.50
C PRO A 798 29.34 -19.13 -18.97
N ASP A 799 30.33 -18.64 -19.69
CA ASP A 799 31.09 -17.45 -19.33
C ASP A 799 30.25 -16.16 -19.43
N VAL A 800 29.42 -16.06 -20.47
CA VAL A 800 28.47 -14.94 -20.65
C VAL A 800 27.42 -14.93 -19.54
N CYS A 801 26.82 -16.08 -19.22
CA CYS A 801 25.86 -16.19 -18.13
C CYS A 801 26.53 -15.90 -16.78
N ALA A 802 27.74 -16.42 -16.50
CA ALA A 802 28.45 -16.18 -15.25
C ALA A 802 28.74 -14.70 -14.98
N GLN A 803 29.08 -13.92 -16.03
CA GLN A 803 29.23 -12.47 -15.92
C GLN A 803 27.89 -11.80 -15.55
N GLN A 804 26.79 -12.16 -16.21
CA GLN A 804 25.46 -11.65 -15.87
C GLN A 804 25.04 -12.02 -14.43
N TYR A 805 25.39 -13.22 -13.97
CA TYR A 805 25.17 -13.64 -12.58
C TYR A 805 25.92 -12.74 -11.60
N ARG A 806 27.20 -12.48 -11.85
CA ARG A 806 28.02 -11.57 -11.04
C ARG A 806 27.39 -10.18 -10.99
N ASP A 807 27.05 -9.60 -12.14
CA ASP A 807 26.48 -8.25 -12.20
C ASP A 807 25.12 -8.16 -11.50
N ALA A 808 24.27 -9.19 -11.65
CA ALA A 808 22.99 -9.25 -10.96
C ALA A 808 23.15 -9.40 -9.44
N VAL A 809 23.99 -10.33 -8.97
CA VAL A 809 24.22 -10.57 -7.54
C VAL A 809 24.78 -9.33 -6.85
N GLU A 810 25.79 -8.69 -7.43
CA GLU A 810 26.37 -7.47 -6.86
C GLU A 810 25.34 -6.33 -6.81
N ARG A 811 24.54 -6.15 -7.88
CA ARG A 811 23.45 -5.16 -7.90
C ARG A 811 22.42 -5.40 -6.81
N PHE A 812 21.97 -6.64 -6.61
CA PHE A 812 20.98 -6.95 -5.56
C PHE A 812 21.53 -6.67 -4.15
N TYR A 813 22.77 -7.04 -3.87
CA TYR A 813 23.38 -6.79 -2.56
C TYR A 813 23.60 -5.30 -2.28
N LEU A 814 23.86 -4.49 -3.32
CA LEU A 814 23.93 -3.03 -3.17
C LEU A 814 22.56 -2.42 -2.79
N HIS A 815 21.45 -2.99 -3.27
CA HIS A 815 20.10 -2.52 -2.96
C HIS A 815 19.51 -3.12 -1.68
N ALA A 816 20.13 -4.16 -1.12
CA ALA A 816 19.58 -4.95 -0.02
C ALA A 816 19.60 -4.26 1.35
N ASN A 817 20.20 -3.09 1.50
CA ASN A 817 20.29 -2.36 2.79
C ASN A 817 18.92 -1.98 3.38
N ALA A 818 17.88 -1.91 2.54
CA ALA A 818 16.50 -1.69 2.95
C ALA A 818 15.79 -2.94 3.50
N ASN A 819 16.39 -4.13 3.39
CA ASN A 819 15.79 -5.38 3.89
C ASN A 819 15.92 -5.43 5.44
N PRO A 820 14.81 -5.61 6.19
CA PRO A 820 14.84 -5.62 7.66
C PRO A 820 15.80 -6.64 8.29
N VAL A 821 16.01 -7.79 7.65
CA VAL A 821 16.95 -8.81 8.13
C VAL A 821 18.39 -8.36 7.91
N VAL A 822 18.69 -7.71 6.79
CA VAL A 822 20.02 -7.12 6.53
C VAL A 822 20.27 -5.94 7.49
N LEU A 823 19.26 -5.10 7.70
CA LEU A 823 19.27 -4.01 8.67
C LEU A 823 19.58 -4.50 10.09
N SER A 824 18.99 -5.62 10.51
CA SER A 824 19.25 -6.20 11.85
C SER A 824 20.74 -6.48 12.09
N ARG A 825 21.47 -6.92 11.05
CA ARG A 825 22.92 -7.16 11.13
C ARG A 825 23.69 -5.85 11.19
N ALA A 826 23.30 -4.86 10.38
CA ALA A 826 23.91 -3.53 10.42
C ALA A 826 23.75 -2.88 11.80
N ILE A 827 22.57 -3.01 12.42
CA ILE A 827 22.30 -2.53 13.78
C ILE A 827 23.15 -3.28 14.81
N ALA A 828 23.19 -4.62 14.75
CA ALA A 828 24.02 -5.40 15.67
C ALA A 828 25.50 -4.99 15.62
N VAL A 829 26.03 -4.65 14.44
CA VAL A 829 27.40 -4.19 14.25
C VAL A 829 27.60 -2.74 14.70
N ARG A 830 26.70 -1.82 14.33
CA ARG A 830 26.90 -0.36 14.47
C ARG A 830 26.28 0.24 15.74
N ALA A 831 25.13 -0.27 16.20
CA ALA A 831 24.45 0.21 17.41
C ALA A 831 24.95 -0.49 18.69
N GLY A 832 25.46 -1.72 18.56
CA GLY A 832 25.97 -2.52 19.68
C GLY A 832 24.89 -3.38 20.36
N GLN A 833 25.18 -3.83 21.58
CA GLN A 833 24.26 -4.70 22.36
C GLN A 833 23.00 -3.95 22.80
N ALA A 834 21.89 -4.67 22.81
CA ALA A 834 20.55 -4.18 23.15
C ALA A 834 19.95 -4.99 24.29
N SER A 835 19.04 -4.39 25.07
CA SER A 835 18.16 -5.15 25.96
C SER A 835 17.00 -5.80 25.19
N ASP A 836 16.35 -6.81 25.78
CA ASP A 836 15.17 -7.46 25.18
C ASP A 836 14.02 -6.48 24.93
N ASP A 837 13.87 -5.47 25.80
CA ASP A 837 12.88 -4.39 25.65
C ASP A 837 13.20 -3.52 24.43
N GLN A 838 14.45 -3.09 24.29
CA GLN A 838 14.92 -2.32 23.14
C GLN A 838 14.74 -3.09 21.83
N LEU A 839 15.05 -4.39 21.82
CA LEU A 839 14.83 -5.26 20.66
C LEU A 839 13.35 -5.39 20.32
N ARG A 840 12.48 -5.50 21.33
CA ARG A 840 11.02 -5.56 21.13
C ARG A 840 10.49 -4.25 20.54
N THR A 841 10.88 -3.10 21.09
CA THR A 841 10.49 -1.78 20.55
C THR A 841 10.96 -1.59 19.12
N TRP A 842 12.22 -1.97 18.84
CA TRP A 842 12.77 -1.90 17.48
C TRP A 842 12.04 -2.84 16.52
N ALA A 843 11.74 -4.07 16.94
CA ALA A 843 11.00 -5.03 16.11
C ALA A 843 9.59 -4.52 15.75
N LEU A 844 8.85 -3.95 16.72
CA LEU A 844 7.52 -3.38 16.48
C LEU A 844 7.56 -2.16 15.56
N SER A 845 8.49 -1.23 15.79
CA SER A 845 8.65 -0.04 14.94
C SER A 845 9.12 -0.41 13.52
N THR A 846 10.00 -1.39 13.38
CA THR A 846 10.44 -1.95 12.09
C THR A 846 9.29 -2.63 11.37
N ALA A 847 8.49 -3.46 12.05
CA ALA A 847 7.33 -4.12 11.43
C ALA A 847 6.31 -3.11 10.88
N ARG A 848 6.09 -2.00 11.61
CA ARG A 848 5.22 -0.91 11.15
C ARG A 848 5.82 -0.09 10.01
N SER A 849 7.14 0.09 9.98
CA SER A 849 7.83 0.87 8.95
C SER A 849 8.06 0.09 7.65
N PHE A 850 8.26 -1.23 7.77
CA PHE A 850 8.52 -2.14 6.67
C PHE A 850 7.40 -3.17 6.60
N VAL A 851 6.17 -2.71 6.36
CA VAL A 851 5.05 -3.61 6.16
C VAL A 851 5.39 -4.50 4.96
N PRO A 852 5.43 -5.84 5.12
CA PRO A 852 5.74 -6.74 4.02
C PRO A 852 4.78 -6.43 2.88
N ARG A 853 5.31 -6.15 1.68
CA ARG A 853 4.48 -5.96 0.50
C ARG A 853 3.82 -7.30 0.17
N ASN A 854 2.65 -7.54 0.75
CA ASN A 854 1.71 -8.44 0.11
C ASN A 854 1.16 -7.66 -1.06
N ASN A 855 1.41 -8.14 -2.27
CA ASN A 855 1.11 -7.37 -3.48
C ASN A 855 -0.39 -7.26 -3.77
N LYS A 856 -1.24 -7.89 -2.96
CA LYS A 856 -2.68 -7.66 -2.95
C LYS A 856 -3.01 -6.80 -1.74
N ARG A 857 -3.70 -5.68 -2.00
CA ARG A 857 -4.29 -4.84 -0.97
C ARG A 857 -5.23 -5.68 -0.12
N GLN A 858 -5.33 -5.41 1.17
CA GLN A 858 -6.29 -6.10 2.02
C GLN A 858 -7.62 -5.36 1.99
N LEU A 859 -8.70 -6.13 1.84
CA LEU A 859 -10.05 -5.69 2.16
C LEU A 859 -10.37 -6.22 3.56
N LEU A 860 -10.15 -5.37 4.56
CA LEU A 860 -10.37 -5.67 5.97
C LEU A 860 -11.87 -5.51 6.26
N VAL A 861 -12.59 -6.61 6.40
CA VAL A 861 -14.06 -6.62 6.54
C VAL A 861 -14.42 -6.84 8.01
N ASP A 862 -14.92 -5.80 8.67
CA ASP A 862 -15.32 -5.88 10.07
C ASP A 862 -16.61 -6.69 10.23
N ILE A 863 -16.49 -7.78 10.98
CA ILE A 863 -17.55 -8.74 11.28
C ILE A 863 -17.66 -8.96 12.80
N SER A 864 -17.32 -7.96 13.61
CA SER A 864 -17.18 -8.15 15.06
C SER A 864 -18.44 -8.59 15.78
N GLU A 865 -19.64 -8.19 15.35
CA GLU A 865 -20.88 -8.68 15.97
C GLU A 865 -21.08 -10.14 15.58
N LEU A 866 -20.92 -10.48 14.29
CA LEU A 866 -21.06 -11.85 13.78
C LEU A 866 -20.12 -12.86 14.46
N VAL A 867 -18.89 -12.47 14.81
CA VAL A 867 -17.92 -13.33 15.54
C VAL A 867 -18.34 -13.52 17.00
N GLN A 868 -18.86 -12.49 17.65
CA GLN A 868 -19.20 -12.52 19.09
C GLN A 868 -20.57 -13.14 19.35
N VAL A 869 -21.58 -12.76 18.56
CA VAL A 869 -22.97 -13.17 18.71
C VAL A 869 -23.62 -13.25 17.32
N ASP A 870 -23.94 -14.47 16.86
CA ASP A 870 -24.88 -14.61 15.73
C ASP A 870 -26.30 -14.31 16.21
N ALA A 871 -26.63 -13.02 16.29
CA ALA A 871 -27.93 -12.53 16.73
C ALA A 871 -29.08 -12.96 15.80
N ARG A 872 -28.76 -13.55 14.64
CA ARG A 872 -29.70 -13.95 13.58
C ARG A 872 -30.66 -12.81 13.18
N SER A 873 -30.19 -11.56 13.22
CA SER A 873 -30.98 -10.41 12.75
C SER A 873 -30.83 -10.24 11.24
N GLY A 874 -31.65 -9.36 10.66
CA GLY A 874 -31.56 -9.01 9.25
C GLY A 874 -30.18 -8.47 8.83
N ILE A 875 -29.49 -7.75 9.72
CA ILE A 875 -28.14 -7.22 9.46
C ILE A 875 -27.13 -8.36 9.40
N GLN A 876 -27.10 -9.28 10.38
CA GLN A 876 -26.14 -10.40 10.33
C GLN A 876 -26.35 -11.33 9.13
N ARG A 877 -27.58 -11.43 8.62
CA ARG A 877 -27.86 -12.12 7.34
C ARG A 877 -27.16 -11.41 6.17
N VAL A 878 -27.25 -10.09 6.07
CA VAL A 878 -26.57 -9.28 5.05
C VAL A 878 -25.06 -9.43 5.15
N VAL A 879 -24.49 -9.25 6.35
CA VAL A 879 -23.04 -9.35 6.61
C VAL A 879 -22.51 -10.71 6.16
N ARG A 880 -23.18 -11.81 6.54
CA ARG A 880 -22.77 -13.16 6.17
C ARG A 880 -22.77 -13.41 4.67
N ASN A 881 -23.83 -13.01 3.98
CA ASN A 881 -23.97 -13.27 2.55
C ASN A 881 -22.97 -12.43 1.73
N LEU A 882 -22.81 -11.14 2.05
CA LEU A 882 -21.80 -10.30 1.39
C LEU A 882 -20.38 -10.81 1.63
N LEU A 883 -20.08 -11.19 2.88
CA LEU A 883 -18.78 -11.77 3.22
C LEU A 883 -18.50 -13.05 2.43
N LYS A 884 -19.47 -13.97 2.35
CA LYS A 884 -19.34 -15.24 1.62
C LYS A 884 -19.04 -15.00 0.14
N GLU A 885 -19.79 -14.11 -0.50
CA GLU A 885 -19.56 -13.74 -1.91
C GLU A 885 -18.15 -13.18 -2.15
N TRP A 886 -17.65 -12.32 -1.24
CA TRP A 886 -16.28 -11.81 -1.32
C TRP A 886 -15.20 -12.85 -0.99
N LEU A 887 -15.46 -13.83 -0.13
CA LEU A 887 -14.52 -14.93 0.12
C LEU A 887 -14.47 -15.90 -1.06
N ASP A 888 -15.62 -16.13 -1.72
CA ASP A 888 -15.75 -17.04 -2.86
C ASP A 888 -15.19 -16.42 -4.14
N SER A 889 -15.45 -15.12 -4.34
CA SER A 889 -14.98 -14.32 -5.47
C SER A 889 -14.40 -12.99 -4.98
N PRO A 890 -13.15 -13.01 -4.47
CA PRO A 890 -12.47 -11.80 -4.00
C PRO A 890 -12.44 -10.71 -5.08
N PRO A 891 -12.67 -9.44 -4.71
CA PRO A 891 -12.48 -8.33 -5.64
C PRO A 891 -11.06 -8.30 -6.21
N ASP A 892 -10.93 -8.00 -7.51
CA ASP A 892 -9.63 -7.98 -8.21
C ASP A 892 -8.59 -7.09 -7.51
N GLY A 893 -7.38 -7.62 -7.33
CA GLY A 893 -6.29 -6.90 -6.66
C GLY A 893 -6.39 -6.83 -5.13
N PHE A 894 -7.43 -7.43 -4.53
CA PHE A 894 -7.59 -7.52 -3.08
C PHE A 894 -7.49 -8.95 -2.55
N ARG A 895 -7.01 -9.07 -1.32
CA ARG A 895 -7.21 -10.23 -0.45
C ARG A 895 -8.25 -9.85 0.59
N VAL A 896 -9.35 -10.61 0.66
CA VAL A 896 -10.43 -10.37 1.62
C VAL A 896 -10.03 -10.99 2.96
N GLU A 897 -9.99 -10.15 3.99
CA GLU A 897 -9.58 -10.53 5.35
C GLU A 897 -10.68 -10.10 6.32
N PRO A 898 -11.48 -11.04 6.84
CA PRO A 898 -12.46 -10.74 7.86
C PRO A 898 -11.75 -10.40 9.17
N VAL A 899 -12.21 -9.36 9.85
CA VAL A 899 -11.60 -8.84 11.09
C VAL A 899 -12.64 -8.59 12.16
N TYR A 900 -12.21 -8.60 13.42
CA TYR A 900 -13.07 -8.27 14.54
C TYR A 900 -12.30 -7.56 15.66
N ALA A 901 -13.01 -6.76 16.44
CA ALA A 901 -12.53 -6.11 17.65
C ALA A 901 -13.57 -6.26 18.78
N THR A 902 -13.14 -5.96 20.00
CA THR A 902 -14.04 -5.79 21.14
C THR A 902 -13.95 -4.36 21.66
N THR A 903 -14.71 -4.01 22.70
CA THR A 903 -14.54 -2.70 23.36
C THR A 903 -13.22 -2.57 24.13
N LYS A 904 -12.47 -3.67 24.30
CA LYS A 904 -11.21 -3.72 25.04
C LYS A 904 -10.02 -4.04 24.14
N ASP A 905 -10.21 -4.95 23.20
CA ASP A 905 -9.16 -5.48 22.33
C ASP A 905 -9.30 -4.86 20.93
N SER A 906 -8.20 -4.35 20.40
CA SER A 906 -8.13 -3.85 19.02
C SER A 906 -8.28 -4.98 17.99
N TYR A 907 -8.40 -4.58 16.72
CA TYR A 907 -8.72 -5.50 15.63
C TYR A 907 -7.74 -6.67 15.50
N ARG A 908 -8.34 -7.85 15.31
CA ARG A 908 -7.70 -9.12 14.98
C ARG A 908 -8.31 -9.69 13.71
N TYR A 909 -7.54 -10.51 13.00
CA TYR A 909 -8.10 -11.35 11.94
C TYR A 909 -9.11 -12.35 12.53
N ALA A 910 -10.24 -12.56 11.86
CA ALA A 910 -11.29 -13.52 12.23
C ALA A 910 -11.10 -14.85 11.49
N ARG A 911 -9.88 -15.41 11.51
CA ARG A 911 -9.50 -16.55 10.68
C ARG A 911 -10.19 -17.84 11.11
N GLU A 912 -10.28 -18.09 12.41
CA GLU A 912 -10.96 -19.27 12.93
C GLU A 912 -12.45 -19.28 12.55
N PHE A 913 -13.11 -18.12 12.66
CA PHE A 913 -14.48 -17.95 12.21
C PHE A 913 -14.62 -18.19 10.70
N THR A 914 -13.72 -17.61 9.91
CA THR A 914 -13.78 -17.66 8.45
C THR A 914 -13.59 -19.09 7.92
N MET A 915 -12.66 -19.86 8.47
CA MET A 915 -12.47 -21.27 8.08
C MET A 915 -13.74 -22.10 8.34
N ARG A 916 -14.35 -21.94 9.54
CA ARG A 916 -15.64 -22.60 9.86
C ARG A 916 -16.77 -22.19 8.91
N LEU A 917 -16.85 -20.90 8.55
CA LEU A 917 -17.83 -20.39 7.59
C LEU A 917 -17.64 -21.04 6.21
N MET A 918 -16.41 -21.29 5.79
CA MET A 918 -16.07 -21.89 4.51
C MET A 918 -16.07 -23.43 4.51
N GLY A 919 -16.39 -24.06 5.63
CA GLY A 919 -16.57 -25.51 5.73
C GLY A 919 -15.28 -26.33 5.85
N PHE A 920 -14.17 -25.74 6.30
CA PHE A 920 -12.92 -26.46 6.60
C PHE A 920 -12.25 -25.96 7.88
N ASP A 921 -11.32 -26.73 8.43
CA ASP A 921 -10.47 -26.34 9.57
C ASP A 921 -9.09 -26.99 9.40
N ASP A 922 -8.03 -26.19 9.54
CA ASP A 922 -6.63 -26.59 9.30
C ASP A 922 -5.76 -26.40 10.56
N GLY A 923 -6.32 -25.87 11.66
CA GLY A 923 -5.71 -25.81 13.00
C GLY A 923 -4.44 -24.95 13.18
N TRP A 924 -3.80 -24.47 12.11
CA TRP A 924 -2.57 -23.65 12.16
C TRP A 924 -2.81 -22.16 12.00
N LEU A 925 -3.89 -21.76 11.30
CA LEU A 925 -4.21 -20.36 11.00
C LEU A 925 -5.01 -19.75 12.15
N GLN A 926 -4.38 -18.87 12.93
CA GLN A 926 -4.93 -18.30 14.16
C GLN A 926 -5.33 -16.84 14.00
N ASP A 927 -6.23 -16.39 14.87
CA ASP A 927 -6.60 -14.99 15.01
C ASP A 927 -5.42 -14.20 15.61
N GLU A 928 -4.80 -13.34 14.81
CA GLU A 928 -3.66 -12.48 15.18
C GLU A 928 -4.08 -11.00 15.08
N PRO A 929 -3.38 -10.06 15.76
CA PRO A 929 -3.56 -8.64 15.48
C PRO A 929 -3.43 -8.36 13.98
N ILE A 930 -4.26 -7.45 13.46
CA ILE A 930 -4.23 -7.18 12.02
C ILE A 930 -2.95 -6.43 11.62
N ASP A 931 -2.40 -6.80 10.47
CA ASP A 931 -1.41 -6.00 9.75
C ASP A 931 -2.12 -5.24 8.62
N TYR A 932 -1.73 -4.00 8.38
CA TYR A 932 -2.30 -3.15 7.33
C TYR A 932 -1.23 -2.22 6.73
N ALA A 933 -1.43 -1.86 5.46
CA ALA A 933 -0.55 -1.01 4.68
C ALA A 933 -1.33 0.09 3.96
N ALA A 934 -0.59 1.09 3.45
CA ALA A 934 -1.15 2.10 2.55
C ALA A 934 -1.83 1.43 1.34
N GLY A 935 -3.04 1.88 1.04
CA GLY A 935 -3.88 1.32 -0.03
C GLY A 935 -4.82 0.19 0.42
N ASP A 936 -4.66 -0.36 1.63
CA ASP A 936 -5.67 -1.27 2.18
C ASP A 936 -6.99 -0.53 2.44
N VAL A 937 -8.10 -1.28 2.44
CA VAL A 937 -9.44 -0.74 2.67
C VAL A 937 -10.07 -1.46 3.85
N PHE A 938 -10.49 -0.69 4.85
CA PHE A 938 -11.30 -1.15 5.97
C PHE A 938 -12.77 -0.84 5.71
N VAL A 939 -13.61 -1.88 5.82
CA VAL A 939 -15.07 -1.78 5.69
C VAL A 939 -15.71 -2.24 6.99
N GLY A 940 -16.29 -1.28 7.71
CA GLY A 940 -17.22 -1.51 8.81
C GLY A 940 -18.52 -2.11 8.29
N LEU A 941 -18.55 -3.41 7.98
CA LEU A 941 -19.70 -4.07 7.35
C LEU A 941 -20.82 -4.33 8.37
N ASP A 942 -20.45 -4.62 9.62
CA ASP A 942 -21.39 -4.86 10.71
C ASP A 942 -21.82 -3.56 11.42
N LEU A 943 -22.99 -3.55 12.05
CA LEU A 943 -23.47 -2.40 12.83
C LEU A 943 -23.10 -2.58 14.31
N GLN A 944 -22.14 -1.77 14.80
CA GLN A 944 -21.58 -1.92 16.14
C GLN A 944 -21.51 -0.60 16.92
N PRO A 945 -22.62 -0.15 17.55
CA PRO A 945 -22.68 1.15 18.21
C PRO A 945 -21.78 1.31 19.46
N ARG A 946 -21.12 0.24 19.91
CA ARG A 946 -20.21 0.26 21.07
C ARG A 946 -18.74 0.00 20.71
N VAL A 947 -18.48 -0.93 19.80
CA VAL A 947 -17.10 -1.30 19.41
C VAL A 947 -16.48 -0.17 18.59
N VAL A 948 -17.19 0.39 17.62
CA VAL A 948 -16.67 1.45 16.75
C VAL A 948 -16.24 2.69 17.54
N PRO A 949 -17.05 3.27 18.47
CA PRO A 949 -16.57 4.34 19.34
C PRO A 949 -15.36 3.99 20.21
N ALA A 950 -15.28 2.75 20.71
CA ALA A 950 -14.13 2.30 21.50
C ALA A 950 -12.83 2.22 20.66
N GLN A 951 -12.94 1.98 19.36
CA GLN A 951 -11.81 1.87 18.43
C GLN A 951 -11.50 3.16 17.66
N ARG A 952 -12.08 4.31 18.05
CA ARG A 952 -11.92 5.61 17.36
C ARG A 952 -10.46 5.97 17.04
N ALA A 953 -9.56 5.82 18.01
CA ALA A 953 -8.13 6.12 17.83
C ALA A 953 -7.44 5.16 16.84
N PHE A 954 -7.87 3.89 16.80
CA PHE A 954 -7.32 2.88 15.91
C PHE A 954 -7.62 3.19 14.44
N TYR A 955 -8.82 3.67 14.12
CA TYR A 955 -9.16 4.12 12.76
C TYR A 955 -8.28 5.29 12.31
N GLN A 956 -8.02 6.26 13.19
CA GLN A 956 -7.13 7.37 12.86
C GLN A 956 -5.68 6.91 12.61
N THR A 957 -5.25 5.84 13.30
CA THR A 957 -3.92 5.23 13.09
C THR A 957 -3.85 4.54 11.72
N MET A 958 -4.90 3.78 11.35
CA MET A 958 -5.00 3.17 10.02
C MET A 958 -5.00 4.23 8.91
N ARG A 959 -5.77 5.31 9.07
CA ARG A 959 -5.81 6.42 8.09
C ARG A 959 -4.48 7.13 7.94
N LEU A 960 -3.73 7.30 9.02
CA LEU A 960 -2.37 7.85 8.97
C LEU A 960 -1.43 6.97 8.12
N GLN A 961 -1.60 5.65 8.20
CA GLN A 961 -0.89 4.68 7.36
C GLN A 961 -1.42 4.58 5.92
N GLY A 962 -2.42 5.39 5.54
CA GLY A 962 -2.98 5.40 4.19
C GLY A 962 -4.02 4.29 3.94
N VAL A 963 -4.61 3.73 4.99
CA VAL A 963 -5.78 2.83 4.87
C VAL A 963 -7.04 3.67 4.70
N GLN A 964 -7.90 3.31 3.76
CA GLN A 964 -9.22 3.93 3.61
C GLN A 964 -10.21 3.29 4.58
N VAL A 965 -10.92 4.08 5.38
CA VAL A 965 -11.86 3.58 6.41
C VAL A 965 -13.28 4.01 6.05
N LYS A 966 -14.13 3.04 5.68
CA LYS A 966 -15.54 3.25 5.33
C LYS A 966 -16.47 2.37 6.18
N PHE A 967 -17.69 2.84 6.42
CA PHE A 967 -18.70 2.09 7.19
C PHE A 967 -19.98 1.88 6.39
N VAL A 968 -20.59 0.70 6.50
CA VAL A 968 -21.92 0.43 5.95
C VAL A 968 -22.97 1.03 6.87
N VAL A 969 -23.84 1.87 6.31
CA VAL A 969 -24.91 2.53 7.06
C VAL A 969 -26.24 1.92 6.64
N TYR A 970 -26.87 1.22 7.58
CA TYR A 970 -28.12 0.52 7.34
C TYR A 970 -29.33 1.45 7.42
N ASP A 971 -29.36 2.32 8.43
CA ASP A 971 -30.36 3.37 8.60
C ASP A 971 -29.92 4.38 9.67
N LEU A 972 -30.65 5.49 9.82
CA LEU A 972 -30.42 6.51 10.87
C LEU A 972 -31.59 6.57 11.88
N LEU A 973 -32.44 5.54 11.94
CA LEU A 973 -33.74 5.62 12.60
C LEU A 973 -33.63 5.84 14.11
N CYS A 974 -32.57 5.33 14.76
CA CYS A 974 -32.31 5.57 16.18
C CYS A 974 -32.20 7.06 16.52
N VAL A 975 -31.76 7.89 15.56
CA VAL A 975 -31.54 9.34 15.73
C VAL A 975 -32.69 10.14 15.13
N LEU A 976 -33.25 9.69 13.99
CA LEU A 976 -34.34 10.39 13.32
C LEU A 976 -35.71 10.15 13.97
N LEU A 977 -35.92 8.97 14.57
CA LEU A 977 -37.17 8.58 15.20
C LEU A 977 -36.94 8.01 16.62
N PRO A 978 -36.29 8.75 17.52
CA PRO A 978 -35.87 8.25 18.83
C PRO A 978 -37.05 7.78 19.70
N GLN A 979 -38.26 8.28 19.46
CA GLN A 979 -39.49 7.88 20.15
C GLN A 979 -39.87 6.40 19.96
N TYR A 980 -39.33 5.73 18.94
CA TYR A 980 -39.60 4.31 18.68
C TYR A 980 -38.51 3.36 19.19
N PHE A 981 -37.49 3.89 19.87
CA PHE A 981 -36.37 3.13 20.41
C PHE A 981 -36.25 3.30 21.92
N VAL A 982 -35.57 2.35 22.57
CA VAL A 982 -35.36 2.40 24.02
C VAL A 982 -34.57 3.66 24.43
N PRO A 983 -34.88 4.29 25.58
CA PRO A 983 -34.14 5.46 26.04
C PRO A 983 -32.61 5.22 26.08
N GLY A 984 -31.84 6.15 25.53
CA GLY A 984 -30.38 6.06 25.41
C GLY A 984 -29.85 5.37 24.14
N ALA A 985 -30.71 4.75 23.32
CA ALA A 985 -30.30 4.17 22.03
C ALA A 985 -29.78 5.25 21.05
N ALA A 986 -30.43 6.41 21.02
CA ALA A 986 -30.04 7.54 20.19
C ALA A 986 -28.63 8.06 20.54
N ASP A 987 -28.28 8.13 21.83
CA ASP A 987 -26.96 8.61 22.27
C ASP A 987 -25.85 7.67 21.80
N GLY A 988 -26.03 6.36 21.97
CA GLY A 988 -25.07 5.36 21.50
C GLY A 988 -24.93 5.35 19.98
N PHE A 989 -26.04 5.52 19.24
CA PHE A 989 -26.00 5.59 17.78
C PHE A 989 -25.38 6.88 17.26
N THR A 990 -25.59 8.01 17.95
CA THR A 990 -24.95 9.29 17.62
C THR A 990 -23.43 9.18 17.78
N GLY A 991 -22.96 8.59 18.88
CA GLY A 991 -21.52 8.36 19.07
C GLY A 991 -20.90 7.44 18.01
N TRP A 992 -21.69 6.51 17.44
CA TRP A 992 -21.28 5.72 16.28
C TRP A 992 -21.22 6.56 15.00
N LEU A 993 -22.25 7.36 14.71
CA LEU A 993 -22.29 8.26 13.55
C LEU A 993 -21.17 9.30 13.57
N ASP A 994 -20.80 9.83 14.74
CA ASP A 994 -19.68 10.76 14.89
C ASP A 994 -18.38 10.13 14.38
N VAL A 995 -18.12 8.87 14.77
CA VAL A 995 -16.94 8.14 14.29
C VAL A 995 -17.04 7.86 12.81
N VAL A 996 -18.20 7.47 12.29
CA VAL A 996 -18.40 7.30 10.84
C VAL A 996 -18.05 8.61 10.11
N ALA A 997 -18.56 9.75 10.59
CA ALA A 997 -18.37 11.09 10.02
C ALA A 997 -16.92 11.60 10.07
N GLU A 998 -16.08 11.06 10.94
CA GLU A 998 -14.65 11.39 11.04
C GLU A 998 -13.74 10.65 10.05
N ASN A 999 -14.24 9.57 9.46
CA ASN A 999 -13.47 8.67 8.59
C ASN A 999 -13.74 8.98 7.10
N ASP A 1000 -13.35 8.10 6.17
CA ASP A 1000 -13.27 8.48 4.75
C ASP A 1000 -14.64 8.44 4.04
N GLY A 1001 -15.57 7.59 4.49
CA GLY A 1001 -16.91 7.56 3.88
C GLY A 1001 -17.91 6.59 4.49
N ALA A 1002 -19.13 6.63 3.95
CA ALA A 1002 -20.23 5.74 4.27
C ALA A 1002 -20.79 5.05 3.01
N LEU A 1003 -21.20 3.80 3.20
CA LEU A 1003 -21.78 2.93 2.18
C LEU A 1003 -23.22 2.62 2.59
N CYS A 1004 -24.17 3.41 2.11
CA CYS A 1004 -25.57 3.30 2.48
C CYS A 1004 -26.26 2.14 1.72
N ILE A 1005 -27.15 1.42 2.39
CA ILE A 1005 -27.86 0.29 1.76
C ILE A 1005 -29.01 0.71 0.82
N SER A 1006 -29.25 2.02 0.69
CA SER A 1006 -30.23 2.63 -0.20
C SER A 1006 -29.88 4.10 -0.47
N GLN A 1007 -30.42 4.65 -1.55
CA GLN A 1007 -30.33 6.07 -1.86
C GLN A 1007 -31.08 6.90 -0.81
N ALA A 1008 -32.20 6.41 -0.28
CA ALA A 1008 -32.93 7.04 0.81
C ALA A 1008 -32.04 7.22 2.07
N VAL A 1009 -31.33 6.17 2.49
CA VAL A 1009 -30.42 6.26 3.65
C VAL A 1009 -29.23 7.18 3.37
N ALA A 1010 -28.72 7.22 2.12
CA ALA A 1010 -27.70 8.17 1.72
C ALA A 1010 -28.17 9.63 1.82
N ALA A 1011 -29.42 9.91 1.44
CA ALA A 1011 -30.03 11.22 1.57
C ALA A 1011 -30.21 11.63 3.04
N ASP A 1012 -30.68 10.71 3.89
CA ASP A 1012 -30.82 10.91 5.33
C ASP A 1012 -29.48 11.23 5.99
N LEU A 1013 -28.43 10.46 5.65
CA LEU A 1013 -27.08 10.69 6.16
C LEU A 1013 -26.51 12.03 5.70
N SER A 1014 -26.70 12.38 4.43
CA SER A 1014 -26.26 13.68 3.89
C SER A 1014 -26.90 14.85 4.61
N SER A 1015 -28.21 14.75 4.90
CA SER A 1015 -28.96 15.76 5.66
C SER A 1015 -28.45 15.87 7.10
N TRP A 1016 -28.18 14.75 7.75
CA TRP A 1016 -27.64 14.73 9.11
C TRP A 1016 -26.24 15.36 9.17
N LEU A 1017 -25.35 15.02 8.24
CA LEU A 1017 -23.99 15.55 8.16
C LEU A 1017 -23.94 17.06 7.89
N ALA A 1018 -24.89 17.61 7.14
CA ALA A 1018 -24.95 19.06 6.89
C ALA A 1018 -25.03 19.90 8.17
N THR A 1019 -25.43 19.30 9.29
CA THR A 1019 -25.58 19.96 10.59
C THR A 1019 -24.66 19.41 11.69
N HIS A 1020 -24.06 18.23 11.49
CA HIS A 1020 -23.27 17.51 12.52
C HIS A 1020 -21.84 17.17 12.08
N ALA A 1021 -21.45 17.43 10.83
CA ALA A 1021 -20.13 17.03 10.34
C ALA A 1021 -18.98 17.76 11.08
N PRO A 1022 -17.88 17.05 11.40
CA PRO A 1022 -16.68 17.69 11.91
C PRO A 1022 -16.00 18.53 10.81
N ASP A 1023 -15.16 19.48 11.22
CA ASP A 1023 -14.26 20.17 10.29
C ASP A 1023 -13.26 19.16 9.70
N ARG A 1024 -13.19 19.11 8.36
CA ARG A 1024 -12.37 18.13 7.64
C ARG A 1024 -11.59 18.77 6.51
N ALA A 1025 -10.34 18.32 6.34
CA ALA A 1025 -9.56 18.61 5.14
C ALA A 1025 -9.96 17.71 3.94
N ARG A 1026 -10.32 16.44 4.20
CA ARG A 1026 -10.79 15.48 3.19
C ARG A 1026 -12.31 15.54 3.02
N SER A 1027 -12.80 15.37 1.79
CA SER A 1027 -14.23 15.12 1.54
C SER A 1027 -14.70 13.83 2.22
N PHE A 1028 -15.95 13.79 2.67
CA PHE A 1028 -16.59 12.57 3.14
C PHE A 1028 -17.38 11.97 2.00
N GLU A 1029 -17.06 10.73 1.60
CA GLU A 1029 -17.75 10.07 0.51
C GLU A 1029 -19.02 9.38 1.00
N ILE A 1030 -20.15 9.66 0.35
CA ILE A 1030 -21.41 8.97 0.57
C ILE A 1030 -21.79 8.29 -0.73
N ASP A 1031 -21.76 6.96 -0.71
CA ASP A 1031 -22.24 6.13 -1.82
C ASP A 1031 -23.34 5.21 -1.32
N TRP A 1032 -24.05 4.56 -2.25
CA TRP A 1032 -25.08 3.60 -1.94
C TRP A 1032 -25.06 2.37 -2.84
N PHE A 1033 -25.55 1.26 -2.30
CA PHE A 1033 -25.73 -0.01 -3.01
C PHE A 1033 -27.01 -0.68 -2.53
N HIS A 1034 -27.60 -1.56 -3.35
CA HIS A 1034 -28.80 -2.31 -2.95
C HIS A 1034 -28.43 -3.68 -2.39
N LEU A 1035 -29.21 -4.15 -1.41
CA LEU A 1035 -29.01 -5.47 -0.82
C LEU A 1035 -29.46 -6.59 -1.77
N GLY A 1036 -28.76 -7.72 -1.69
CA GLY A 1036 -29.19 -8.96 -2.32
C GLY A 1036 -30.40 -9.58 -1.61
N ALA A 1037 -31.14 -10.45 -2.30
CA ALA A 1037 -32.35 -11.06 -1.72
C ALA A 1037 -32.64 -12.49 -2.20
N ASP A 1038 -31.72 -13.16 -2.90
CA ASP A 1038 -31.88 -14.57 -3.23
C ASP A 1038 -31.81 -15.46 -1.98
N ILE A 1039 -32.68 -16.47 -1.94
CA ILE A 1039 -32.88 -17.36 -0.80
C ILE A 1039 -31.85 -18.50 -0.90
N GLU A 1040 -30.84 -18.49 -0.03
CA GLU A 1040 -29.93 -19.65 0.10
C GLU A 1040 -30.64 -20.80 0.82
N ASN A 1041 -30.77 -21.95 0.15
CA ASN A 1041 -31.21 -23.20 0.77
C ASN A 1041 -30.11 -23.74 1.70
N PHE A 1042 -30.02 -23.23 2.93
CA PHE A 1042 -29.27 -23.90 3.99
C PHE A 1042 -29.99 -25.20 4.35
N ALA A 1043 -29.64 -26.27 3.64
CA ALA A 1043 -30.13 -27.61 3.89
C ALA A 1043 -29.52 -28.16 5.20
N THR A 1044 -30.20 -27.92 6.32
CA THR A 1044 -30.29 -28.87 7.44
C THR A 1044 -31.67 -28.74 8.06
N SER A 1045 -32.54 -29.70 7.73
CA SER A 1045 -33.84 -30.02 8.34
C SER A 1045 -34.44 -28.97 9.27
N SER A 1046 -35.33 -28.13 8.76
CA SER A 1046 -36.26 -27.34 9.58
C SER A 1046 -37.68 -27.78 9.25
N GLU A 1047 -38.25 -28.63 10.12
CA GLU A 1047 -39.58 -29.20 9.93
C GLU A 1047 -40.65 -28.08 9.90
N ILE A 1048 -41.59 -28.18 8.95
CA ILE A 1048 -42.87 -27.49 9.07
C ILE A 1048 -43.53 -28.02 10.35
N PRO A 1049 -44.05 -27.17 11.26
CA PRO A 1049 -44.71 -27.63 12.48
C PRO A 1049 -45.81 -28.67 12.17
N ARG A 1050 -46.09 -29.61 13.08
CA ARG A 1050 -47.07 -30.70 12.85
C ARG A 1050 -48.46 -30.23 12.37
N ASP A 1051 -48.90 -29.06 12.82
CA ASP A 1051 -50.16 -28.43 12.38
C ASP A 1051 -49.98 -27.34 11.30
N GLY A 1052 -48.75 -27.10 10.84
CA GLY A 1052 -48.41 -26.08 9.85
C GLY A 1052 -49.12 -26.27 8.51
N SER A 1053 -49.30 -27.52 8.05
CA SER A 1053 -50.05 -27.79 6.80
C SER A 1053 -51.53 -27.39 6.89
N LYS A 1054 -52.18 -27.58 8.04
CA LYS A 1054 -53.57 -27.14 8.26
C LYS A 1054 -53.66 -25.62 8.29
N MET A 1055 -52.69 -24.98 8.94
CA MET A 1055 -52.59 -23.53 8.99
C MET A 1055 -52.41 -22.93 7.58
N LEU A 1056 -51.48 -23.45 6.79
CA LEU A 1056 -51.29 -23.00 5.40
C LEU A 1056 -52.54 -23.17 4.54
N GLN A 1057 -53.33 -24.23 4.76
CA GLN A 1057 -54.62 -24.39 4.09
C GLN A 1057 -55.65 -23.37 4.56
N HIS A 1058 -55.70 -23.09 5.87
CA HIS A 1058 -56.57 -22.05 6.44
C HIS A 1058 -56.27 -20.67 5.84
N LEU A 1059 -54.99 -20.32 5.71
CA LEU A 1059 -54.56 -19.06 5.10
C LEU A 1059 -55.01 -18.91 3.65
N ARG A 1060 -55.06 -20.00 2.88
CA ARG A 1060 -55.48 -19.97 1.47
C ARG A 1060 -56.98 -19.79 1.27
N ASN A 1061 -57.80 -20.05 2.30
CA ASN A 1061 -59.26 -20.02 2.19
C ASN A 1061 -59.87 -18.61 2.29
N ALA A 1062 -59.08 -17.61 2.66
CA ALA A 1062 -59.51 -16.22 2.80
C ALA A 1062 -58.37 -15.27 2.41
N PRO A 1063 -58.64 -14.01 2.01
CA PRO A 1063 -57.60 -13.02 1.84
C PRO A 1063 -56.74 -12.89 3.10
N THR A 1064 -55.48 -13.27 2.99
CA THR A 1064 -54.53 -13.30 4.12
C THR A 1064 -53.47 -12.23 3.94
N PHE A 1065 -53.34 -11.35 4.92
CA PHE A 1065 -52.36 -10.29 4.97
C PHE A 1065 -51.22 -10.67 5.92
N LEU A 1066 -50.00 -10.58 5.41
CA LEU A 1066 -48.78 -10.98 6.09
C LEU A 1066 -47.99 -9.75 6.52
N MET A 1067 -47.52 -9.73 7.76
CA MET A 1067 -46.46 -8.85 8.25
C MET A 1067 -45.24 -9.68 8.63
N VAL A 1068 -44.06 -9.28 8.20
CA VAL A 1068 -42.80 -9.98 8.49
C VAL A 1068 -41.81 -9.04 9.16
N GLY A 1069 -41.35 -9.40 10.35
CA GLY A 1069 -40.34 -8.66 11.10
C GLY A 1069 -40.54 -8.73 12.61
N THR A 1070 -39.48 -8.37 13.36
CA THR A 1070 -39.55 -8.23 14.82
C THR A 1070 -40.63 -7.21 15.22
N LEU A 1071 -41.40 -7.52 16.26
CA LEU A 1071 -42.42 -6.62 16.78
C LEU A 1071 -41.74 -5.47 17.53
N GLU A 1072 -41.84 -4.27 16.97
CA GLU A 1072 -41.28 -3.04 17.53
C GLU A 1072 -42.15 -1.83 17.12
N PRO A 1073 -42.13 -0.72 17.87
CA PRO A 1073 -43.09 0.39 17.71
C PRO A 1073 -43.07 1.00 16.30
N ARG A 1074 -41.88 1.11 15.69
CA ARG A 1074 -41.73 1.69 14.35
C ARG A 1074 -42.35 0.85 13.23
N LYS A 1075 -42.63 -0.44 13.43
CA LYS A 1075 -43.11 -1.34 12.36
C LYS A 1075 -44.63 -1.27 12.13
N GLY A 1076 -45.36 -0.47 12.92
CA GLY A 1076 -46.78 -0.21 12.69
C GLY A 1076 -47.72 -1.38 13.02
N HIS A 1077 -47.24 -2.46 13.65
CA HIS A 1077 -48.07 -3.63 14.00
C HIS A 1077 -49.33 -3.28 14.81
N ALA A 1078 -49.23 -2.30 15.73
CA ALA A 1078 -50.39 -1.85 16.50
C ALA A 1078 -51.45 -1.17 15.62
N GLN A 1079 -51.04 -0.29 14.70
CA GLN A 1079 -51.95 0.37 13.75
C GLN A 1079 -52.62 -0.64 12.82
N VAL A 1080 -51.86 -1.63 12.33
CA VAL A 1080 -52.42 -2.70 11.50
C VAL A 1080 -53.42 -3.53 12.30
N LEU A 1081 -53.11 -3.90 13.55
CA LEU A 1081 -54.07 -4.60 14.40
C LEU A 1081 -55.36 -3.77 14.62
N ASP A 1082 -55.23 -2.47 14.88
CA ASP A 1082 -56.38 -1.57 15.04
C ASP A 1082 -57.25 -1.52 13.76
N ALA A 1083 -56.63 -1.54 12.57
CA ALA A 1083 -57.33 -1.61 11.30
C ALA A 1083 -58.09 -2.93 11.12
N PHE A 1084 -57.45 -4.06 11.43
CA PHE A 1084 -58.09 -5.37 11.33
C PHE A 1084 -59.20 -5.57 12.37
N GLU A 1085 -59.06 -5.00 13.57
CA GLU A 1085 -60.15 -4.96 14.55
C GLU A 1085 -61.40 -4.28 13.98
N GLN A 1086 -61.24 -3.22 13.18
CA GLN A 1086 -62.36 -2.57 12.50
C GLN A 1086 -62.93 -3.47 11.38
N LEU A 1087 -62.08 -4.02 10.53
CA LEU A 1087 -62.50 -4.91 9.43
C LEU A 1087 -63.29 -6.13 9.94
N TRP A 1088 -62.87 -6.72 11.07
CA TRP A 1088 -63.58 -7.83 11.70
C TRP A 1088 -64.89 -7.41 12.36
N ARG A 1089 -64.98 -6.19 12.91
CA ARG A 1089 -66.23 -5.65 13.51
C ARG A 1089 -67.28 -5.35 12.45
N ASP A 1090 -66.87 -4.80 11.32
CA ASP A 1090 -67.77 -4.36 10.26
C ASP A 1090 -68.35 -5.56 9.46
N ASN A 1091 -67.83 -6.77 9.69
CA ASN A 1091 -68.40 -8.07 9.32
C ASN A 1091 -68.66 -8.26 7.82
N GLN A 1092 -68.08 -7.42 6.95
CA GLN A 1092 -68.30 -7.45 5.51
C GLN A 1092 -67.25 -8.28 4.74
N ASN A 1093 -66.06 -8.53 5.30
CA ASN A 1093 -64.99 -9.29 4.64
C ASN A 1093 -64.27 -10.24 5.61
N VAL A 1094 -64.27 -11.56 5.33
CA VAL A 1094 -63.48 -12.54 6.09
C VAL A 1094 -62.01 -12.42 5.67
N VAL A 1095 -61.19 -11.71 6.43
CA VAL A 1095 -59.76 -11.51 6.16
C VAL A 1095 -58.90 -12.01 7.32
N ASN A 1096 -57.72 -12.55 7.01
CA ASN A 1096 -56.76 -13.00 8.01
C ASN A 1096 -55.60 -12.01 8.14
N LEU A 1097 -55.11 -11.78 9.36
CA LEU A 1097 -53.85 -11.10 9.66
C LEU A 1097 -52.85 -12.12 10.22
N VAL A 1098 -51.70 -12.23 9.58
CA VAL A 1098 -50.59 -13.09 10.00
C VAL A 1098 -49.39 -12.21 10.29
N VAL A 1099 -48.85 -12.29 11.51
CA VAL A 1099 -47.63 -11.62 11.92
C VAL A 1099 -46.55 -12.69 12.13
N VAL A 1100 -45.45 -12.61 11.40
CA VAL A 1100 -44.30 -13.50 11.55
C VAL A 1100 -43.12 -12.70 12.09
N GLY A 1101 -42.68 -13.04 13.29
CA GLY A 1101 -41.55 -12.40 13.94
C GLY A 1101 -41.62 -12.46 15.46
N ARG A 1102 -40.46 -12.29 16.10
CA ARG A 1102 -40.31 -12.35 17.55
C ARG A 1102 -40.74 -11.04 18.21
N GLN A 1103 -41.05 -11.10 19.51
CA GLN A 1103 -41.21 -9.92 20.34
C GLN A 1103 -39.89 -9.12 20.38
N GLY A 1104 -39.95 -7.83 20.04
CA GLY A 1104 -38.85 -6.87 20.18
C GLY A 1104 -38.97 -6.03 21.46
N TRP A 1105 -38.72 -4.73 21.36
CA TRP A 1105 -38.72 -3.78 22.48
C TRP A 1105 -39.98 -2.91 22.50
N MET A 1106 -40.39 -2.41 23.68
CA MET A 1106 -41.46 -1.41 23.85
C MET A 1106 -42.81 -1.83 23.22
N VAL A 1107 -43.10 -3.13 23.22
CA VAL A 1107 -44.32 -3.72 22.62
C VAL A 1107 -45.07 -4.62 23.59
N GLU A 1108 -44.81 -4.50 24.89
CA GLU A 1108 -45.41 -5.34 25.93
C GLU A 1108 -46.94 -5.30 25.87
N ASP A 1109 -47.52 -4.11 25.69
CA ASP A 1109 -48.97 -3.91 25.56
C ASP A 1109 -49.52 -4.53 24.26
N LEU A 1110 -48.80 -4.38 23.15
CA LEU A 1110 -49.18 -4.99 21.87
C LEU A 1110 -49.14 -6.52 21.95
N VAL A 1111 -48.09 -7.08 22.56
CA VAL A 1111 -47.93 -8.53 22.74
C VAL A 1111 -49.05 -9.08 23.63
N ALA A 1112 -49.38 -8.37 24.72
CA ALA A 1112 -50.52 -8.73 25.56
C ALA A 1112 -51.84 -8.72 24.78
N ARG A 1113 -52.05 -7.69 23.94
CA ARG A 1113 -53.21 -7.59 23.05
C ARG A 1113 -53.28 -8.75 22.05
N LEU A 1114 -52.20 -9.03 21.33
CA LEU A 1114 -52.14 -10.11 20.33
C LEU A 1114 -52.44 -11.48 20.95
N ARG A 1115 -51.90 -11.77 22.14
CA ARG A 1115 -52.11 -13.06 22.82
C ARG A 1115 -53.52 -13.24 23.37
N ALA A 1116 -54.14 -12.16 23.85
CA ALA A 1116 -55.48 -12.19 24.44
C ALA A 1116 -56.61 -11.88 23.44
N HIS A 1117 -56.29 -11.62 22.17
CA HIS A 1117 -57.27 -11.18 21.17
C HIS A 1117 -58.30 -12.26 20.85
N THR A 1118 -59.57 -11.89 20.70
CA THR A 1118 -60.67 -12.83 20.45
C THR A 1118 -60.57 -13.55 19.10
N GLU A 1119 -59.90 -12.94 18.12
CA GLU A 1119 -59.66 -13.52 16.80
C GLU A 1119 -58.38 -14.36 16.70
N GLN A 1120 -57.61 -14.47 17.79
CA GLN A 1120 -56.39 -15.27 17.82
C GLN A 1120 -56.69 -16.75 17.53
N GLY A 1121 -56.00 -17.32 16.54
CA GLY A 1121 -56.22 -18.69 16.06
C GLY A 1121 -57.44 -18.86 15.14
N ARG A 1122 -58.19 -17.78 14.85
CA ARG A 1122 -59.31 -17.77 13.89
C ARG A 1122 -58.97 -16.94 12.66
N HIS A 1123 -58.78 -15.63 12.86
CA HIS A 1123 -58.44 -14.66 11.81
C HIS A 1123 -57.15 -13.88 12.12
N LEU A 1124 -56.63 -13.97 13.35
CA LEU A 1124 -55.34 -13.42 13.75
C LEU A 1124 -54.37 -14.54 14.09
N PHE A 1125 -53.14 -14.45 13.57
CA PHE A 1125 -52.08 -15.43 13.82
C PHE A 1125 -50.76 -14.72 14.05
N TRP A 1126 -50.15 -14.95 15.21
CA TRP A 1126 -48.80 -14.48 15.51
C TRP A 1126 -47.84 -15.68 15.63
N LEU A 1127 -46.85 -15.73 14.75
CA LEU A 1127 -45.91 -16.84 14.60
C LEU A 1127 -44.50 -16.39 15.00
N GLU A 1128 -44.16 -16.61 16.27
CA GLU A 1128 -42.91 -16.11 16.87
C GLU A 1128 -41.64 -16.83 16.37
N ASN A 1129 -41.76 -18.12 16.01
CA ASN A 1129 -40.61 -18.99 15.70
C ASN A 1129 -40.78 -19.72 14.36
N ALA A 1130 -41.25 -19.03 13.33
CA ALA A 1130 -41.27 -19.59 11.98
C ALA A 1130 -39.83 -19.81 11.49
N SER A 1131 -39.52 -21.01 10.99
CA SER A 1131 -38.29 -21.26 10.25
C SER A 1131 -38.37 -20.59 8.88
N ASP A 1132 -37.22 -20.32 8.24
CA ASP A 1132 -37.18 -19.73 6.89
C ASP A 1132 -37.99 -20.56 5.89
N VAL A 1133 -37.91 -21.90 5.97
CA VAL A 1133 -38.72 -22.82 5.15
C VAL A 1133 -40.21 -22.64 5.42
N TYR A 1134 -40.61 -22.47 6.68
CA TYR A 1134 -42.03 -22.26 7.00
C TYR A 1134 -42.51 -20.87 6.58
N LEU A 1135 -41.68 -19.84 6.75
CA LEU A 1135 -41.92 -18.48 6.27
C LEU A 1135 -42.09 -18.44 4.75
N GLU A 1136 -41.25 -19.15 3.99
CA GLU A 1136 -41.39 -19.30 2.53
C GLU A 1136 -42.76 -19.90 2.15
N LYS A 1137 -43.22 -20.93 2.89
CA LYS A 1137 -44.56 -21.49 2.66
C LYS A 1137 -45.68 -20.53 3.06
N ILE A 1138 -45.48 -19.72 4.10
CA ILE A 1138 -46.43 -18.69 4.53
C ILE A 1138 -46.54 -17.61 3.45
N TYR A 1139 -45.43 -17.11 2.90
CA TYR A 1139 -45.45 -16.20 1.75
C TYR A 1139 -46.27 -16.77 0.59
N GLY A 1140 -46.08 -18.05 0.26
CA GLY A 1140 -46.86 -18.73 -0.79
C GLY A 1140 -48.31 -19.10 -0.43
N ALA A 1141 -48.73 -18.93 0.83
CA ALA A 1141 -50.10 -19.17 1.29
C ALA A 1141 -50.88 -17.88 1.60
N SER A 1142 -50.18 -16.77 1.74
CA SER A 1142 -50.76 -15.44 1.94
C SER A 1142 -51.29 -14.85 0.62
N SER A 1143 -52.06 -13.77 0.75
CA SER A 1143 -52.61 -13.01 -0.38
C SER A 1143 -51.86 -11.69 -0.62
N CYS A 1144 -51.35 -11.07 0.44
CA CYS A 1144 -50.70 -9.77 0.41
C CYS A 1144 -49.67 -9.65 1.55
N LEU A 1145 -48.59 -8.92 1.33
CA LEU A 1145 -47.73 -8.37 2.38
C LEU A 1145 -48.24 -6.97 2.77
N ILE A 1146 -48.31 -6.66 4.06
CA ILE A 1146 -48.48 -5.29 4.56
C ILE A 1146 -47.18 -4.85 5.24
N ALA A 1147 -46.55 -3.82 4.68
CA ALA A 1147 -45.37 -3.15 5.23
C ALA A 1147 -45.75 -1.77 5.77
N ALA A 1148 -46.20 -1.71 7.04
CA ALA A 1148 -46.75 -0.50 7.66
C ALA A 1148 -45.74 0.35 8.44
N SER A 1149 -44.44 0.07 8.29
CA SER A 1149 -43.36 0.72 9.02
C SER A 1149 -43.40 2.26 8.88
N TYR A 1150 -43.08 2.97 9.96
CA TYR A 1150 -42.89 4.43 10.00
C TYR A 1150 -41.49 4.85 9.52
N GLY A 1151 -40.55 3.91 9.43
CA GLY A 1151 -39.22 4.11 8.86
C GLY A 1151 -38.52 2.77 8.65
N GLU A 1152 -37.72 2.67 7.58
CA GLU A 1152 -36.94 1.49 7.19
C GLU A 1152 -35.63 1.88 6.51
N GLY A 1153 -34.62 1.00 6.57
CA GLY A 1153 -33.37 1.17 5.83
C GLY A 1153 -33.40 0.64 4.39
N PHE A 1154 -34.15 -0.44 4.13
CA PHE A 1154 -34.26 -1.05 2.79
C PHE A 1154 -35.63 -1.69 2.54
N GLY A 1155 -36.01 -2.70 3.35
CA GLY A 1155 -37.30 -3.38 3.20
C GLY A 1155 -37.24 -4.72 2.46
N LEU A 1156 -36.32 -5.62 2.84
CA LEU A 1156 -36.21 -6.97 2.27
C LEU A 1156 -37.54 -7.76 2.17
N PRO A 1157 -38.48 -7.67 3.14
CA PRO A 1157 -39.77 -8.36 3.02
C PRO A 1157 -40.57 -8.02 1.75
N LEU A 1158 -40.44 -6.79 1.21
CA LEU A 1158 -41.10 -6.42 -0.05
C LEU A 1158 -40.58 -7.28 -1.21
N ILE A 1159 -39.26 -7.49 -1.25
CA ILE A 1159 -38.61 -8.31 -2.29
C ILE A 1159 -38.97 -9.78 -2.11
N GLU A 1160 -38.92 -10.28 -0.88
CA GLU A 1160 -39.32 -11.65 -0.56
C GLU A 1160 -40.79 -11.91 -0.99
N ALA A 1161 -41.70 -10.98 -0.70
CA ALA A 1161 -43.09 -11.06 -1.14
C ALA A 1161 -43.23 -11.06 -2.68
N ALA A 1162 -42.49 -10.19 -3.38
CA ALA A 1162 -42.50 -10.13 -4.83
C ALA A 1162 -41.99 -11.42 -5.49
N GLN A 1163 -40.95 -12.06 -4.93
CA GLN A 1163 -40.45 -13.35 -5.40
C GLN A 1163 -41.51 -14.47 -5.35
N HIS A 1164 -42.45 -14.39 -4.40
CA HIS A 1164 -43.60 -15.28 -4.30
C HIS A 1164 -44.83 -14.80 -5.09
N GLY A 1165 -44.73 -13.68 -5.81
CA GLY A 1165 -45.83 -13.07 -6.55
C GLY A 1165 -46.96 -12.55 -5.64
N LEU A 1166 -46.63 -12.24 -4.40
CA LEU A 1166 -47.55 -11.74 -3.38
C LEU A 1166 -47.73 -10.24 -3.56
N ALA A 1167 -48.98 -9.75 -3.62
CA ALA A 1167 -49.25 -8.32 -3.69
C ALA A 1167 -48.68 -7.59 -2.46
N ILE A 1168 -48.39 -6.29 -2.60
CA ILE A 1168 -47.73 -5.50 -1.56
C ILE A 1168 -48.57 -4.27 -1.26
N ILE A 1169 -48.89 -4.07 0.01
CA ILE A 1169 -49.37 -2.80 0.57
C ILE A 1169 -48.23 -2.23 1.41
N ALA A 1170 -47.75 -1.05 1.08
CA ALA A 1170 -46.62 -0.43 1.76
C ALA A 1170 -46.97 1.00 2.19
N ARG A 1171 -46.45 1.46 3.33
CA ARG A 1171 -46.52 2.90 3.64
C ARG A 1171 -45.77 3.69 2.57
N ASP A 1172 -46.22 4.89 2.24
CA ASP A 1172 -45.52 5.77 1.31
C ASP A 1172 -44.22 6.35 1.92
N LEU A 1173 -43.16 5.53 1.93
CA LEU A 1173 -41.82 5.88 2.37
C LEU A 1173 -40.87 6.00 1.18
N PRO A 1174 -39.89 6.94 1.20
CA PRO A 1174 -38.90 7.08 0.13
C PRO A 1174 -38.19 5.76 -0.22
N VAL A 1175 -37.76 4.99 0.78
CA VAL A 1175 -37.08 3.71 0.56
C VAL A 1175 -37.99 2.63 -0.04
N PHE A 1176 -39.29 2.62 0.31
CA PHE A 1176 -40.23 1.66 -0.29
C PHE A 1176 -40.59 2.04 -1.73
N ARG A 1177 -40.61 3.34 -2.06
CA ARG A 1177 -40.69 3.82 -3.45
C ARG A 1177 -39.43 3.43 -4.24
N GLU A 1178 -38.26 3.55 -3.62
CA GLU A 1178 -36.98 3.15 -4.21
C GLU A 1178 -36.92 1.65 -4.53
N VAL A 1179 -37.37 0.79 -3.59
CA VAL A 1179 -37.29 -0.67 -3.75
C VAL A 1179 -38.43 -1.23 -4.60
N ALA A 1180 -39.67 -0.80 -4.37
CA ALA A 1180 -40.83 -1.38 -5.04
C ALA A 1180 -41.36 -0.56 -6.24
N GLY A 1181 -40.98 0.70 -6.42
CA GLY A 1181 -41.41 1.51 -7.57
C GLY A 1181 -42.94 1.54 -7.74
N GLU A 1182 -43.44 1.04 -8.87
CA GLU A 1182 -44.89 0.95 -9.16
C GLU A 1182 -45.50 -0.42 -8.79
N HIS A 1183 -44.75 -1.28 -8.10
CA HIS A 1183 -45.12 -2.68 -7.81
C HIS A 1183 -45.84 -2.88 -6.47
N ALA A 1184 -46.19 -1.79 -5.78
CA ALA A 1184 -46.89 -1.82 -4.50
C ALA A 1184 -48.04 -0.81 -4.47
N PHE A 1185 -49.05 -1.10 -3.65
CA PHE A 1185 -50.10 -0.16 -3.27
C PHE A 1185 -49.61 0.68 -2.08
N TYR A 1186 -49.46 1.99 -2.28
CA TYR A 1186 -48.91 2.89 -1.26
C TYR A 1186 -50.00 3.60 -0.47
N PHE A 1187 -49.87 3.64 0.87
CA PHE A 1187 -50.82 4.32 1.75
C PHE A 1187 -50.13 5.35 2.67
N SER A 1188 -50.90 6.36 3.11
CA SER A 1188 -50.44 7.43 4.03
C SER A 1188 -51.25 7.55 5.32
N ALA A 1189 -52.10 6.55 5.63
CA ALA A 1189 -52.95 6.49 6.83
C ALA A 1189 -52.18 6.73 8.14
N GLN A 1190 -52.74 7.60 8.98
CA GLN A 1190 -52.17 8.03 10.26
C GLN A 1190 -52.69 7.24 11.46
N ASP A 1191 -53.88 6.64 11.35
CA ASP A 1191 -54.46 5.78 12.38
C ASP A 1191 -55.01 4.47 11.80
N GLY A 1192 -55.52 3.58 12.67
CA GLY A 1192 -56.04 2.28 12.25
C GLY A 1192 -57.32 2.36 11.41
N ARG A 1193 -58.14 3.41 11.59
CA ARG A 1193 -59.40 3.55 10.84
C ARG A 1193 -59.16 3.94 9.40
N GLU A 1194 -58.28 4.93 9.20
CA GLU A 1194 -57.83 5.31 7.86
C GLU A 1194 -57.17 4.12 7.14
N LEU A 1195 -56.35 3.35 7.86
CA LEU A 1195 -55.69 2.17 7.29
C LEU A 1195 -56.70 1.07 6.93
N ALA A 1196 -57.77 0.89 7.70
CA ALA A 1196 -58.85 -0.05 7.34
C ALA A 1196 -59.50 0.34 6.01
N THR A 1197 -59.78 1.64 5.80
CA THR A 1197 -60.32 2.15 4.53
C THR A 1197 -59.37 1.92 3.35
N GLU A 1198 -58.06 2.11 3.54
CA GLU A 1198 -57.05 1.83 2.50
C GLU A 1198 -56.97 0.33 2.17
N ILE A 1199 -57.09 -0.55 3.18
CA ILE A 1199 -57.13 -2.01 2.98
C ILE A 1199 -58.42 -2.41 2.23
N GLU A 1200 -59.57 -1.80 2.53
CA GLU A 1200 -60.82 -2.02 1.81
C GLU A 1200 -60.70 -1.58 0.34
N ALA A 1201 -60.14 -0.39 0.09
CA ALA A 1201 -59.89 0.09 -1.27
C ALA A 1201 -58.98 -0.87 -2.05
N TRP A 1202 -57.94 -1.40 -1.41
CA TRP A 1202 -57.10 -2.42 -2.03
C TRP A 1202 -57.84 -3.75 -2.27
N LEU A 1203 -58.72 -4.18 -1.36
CA LEU A 1203 -59.56 -5.38 -1.55
C LEU A 1203 -60.51 -5.22 -2.74
N GLU A 1204 -61.05 -4.02 -2.95
CA GLU A 1204 -61.88 -3.69 -4.12
C GLU A 1204 -61.07 -3.74 -5.42
N LEU A 1205 -59.86 -3.17 -5.44
CA LEU A 1205 -58.95 -3.27 -6.59
C LEU A 1205 -58.62 -4.73 -6.90
N ARG A 1206 -58.35 -5.54 -5.86
CA ARG A 1206 -58.09 -6.97 -6.01
C ARG A 1206 -59.29 -7.73 -6.56
N ALA A 1207 -60.50 -7.43 -6.12
CA ALA A 1207 -61.72 -8.03 -6.65
C ALA A 1207 -61.89 -7.72 -8.15
N GLN A 1208 -61.35 -6.59 -8.62
CA GLN A 1208 -61.33 -6.15 -10.01
C GLN A 1208 -60.08 -6.60 -10.79
N GLN A 1209 -59.11 -7.26 -10.14
CA GLN A 1209 -57.79 -7.62 -10.69
C GLN A 1209 -56.99 -6.40 -11.20
N GLN A 1210 -57.12 -5.26 -10.51
CA GLN A 1210 -56.47 -4.00 -10.84
C GLN A 1210 -55.43 -3.58 -9.79
N GLU A 1211 -55.14 -4.43 -8.81
CA GLU A 1211 -54.10 -4.15 -7.83
C GLU A 1211 -52.70 -4.10 -8.49
N PRO A 1212 -51.78 -3.26 -7.99
CA PRO A 1212 -50.39 -3.26 -8.46
C PRO A 1212 -49.76 -4.65 -8.35
N SER A 1213 -49.18 -5.13 -9.45
CA SER A 1213 -48.53 -6.44 -9.47
C SER A 1213 -47.11 -6.35 -8.96
N SER A 1214 -46.78 -7.16 -7.95
CA SER A 1214 -45.41 -7.35 -7.49
C SER A 1214 -44.56 -8.23 -8.42
N ARG A 1215 -45.18 -8.92 -9.37
CA ARG A 1215 -44.46 -9.77 -10.33
C ARG A 1215 -43.57 -8.91 -11.23
N GLY A 1216 -42.30 -9.27 -11.30
CA GLY A 1216 -41.31 -8.54 -12.10
C GLY A 1216 -40.67 -7.35 -11.38
N MET A 1217 -40.94 -7.17 -10.08
CA MET A 1217 -40.22 -6.19 -9.25
C MET A 1217 -38.71 -6.50 -9.28
N PRO A 1218 -37.85 -5.54 -9.65
CA PRO A 1218 -36.42 -5.78 -9.77
C PRO A 1218 -35.79 -6.01 -8.40
N PHE A 1219 -34.81 -6.91 -8.34
CA PHE A 1219 -33.96 -7.11 -7.16
C PHE A 1219 -32.57 -7.61 -7.58
N LEU A 1220 -31.60 -7.48 -6.67
CA LEU A 1220 -30.25 -7.99 -6.86
C LEU A 1220 -30.08 -9.36 -6.19
N THR A 1221 -29.24 -10.22 -6.77
CA THR A 1221 -28.66 -11.35 -6.03
C THR A 1221 -27.56 -10.86 -5.09
N TRP A 1222 -27.18 -11.65 -4.09
CA TRP A 1222 -26.04 -11.35 -3.21
C TRP A 1222 -24.75 -11.17 -4.01
N ALA A 1223 -24.48 -12.02 -5.00
CA ALA A 1223 -23.35 -11.87 -5.92
C ALA A 1223 -23.39 -10.56 -6.73
N GLN A 1224 -24.57 -10.04 -7.09
CA GLN A 1224 -24.70 -8.74 -7.76
C GLN A 1224 -24.49 -7.58 -6.79
N SER A 1225 -25.05 -7.66 -5.59
CA SER A 1225 -24.89 -6.69 -4.51
C SER A 1225 -23.41 -6.56 -4.07
N ALA A 1226 -22.73 -7.68 -3.84
CA ALA A 1226 -21.32 -7.73 -3.48
C ALA A 1226 -20.41 -7.16 -4.58
N ARG A 1227 -20.73 -7.40 -5.87
CA ARG A 1227 -20.02 -6.79 -7.00
C ARG A 1227 -20.28 -5.29 -7.12
N GLN A 1228 -21.51 -4.84 -6.87
CA GLN A 1228 -21.84 -3.41 -6.85
C GLN A 1228 -21.03 -2.70 -5.74
N LEU A 1229 -21.02 -3.26 -4.54
CA LEU A 1229 -20.28 -2.73 -3.40
C LEU A 1229 -18.77 -2.72 -3.65
N ALA A 1230 -18.21 -3.82 -4.17
CA ALA A 1230 -16.79 -3.88 -4.56
C ALA A 1230 -16.44 -2.80 -5.60
N LYS A 1231 -17.30 -2.60 -6.61
CA LYS A 1231 -17.09 -1.57 -7.63
C LYS A 1231 -17.06 -0.16 -7.05
N ILE A 1232 -17.85 0.13 -6.01
CA ILE A 1232 -17.85 1.41 -5.31
C ILE A 1232 -16.53 1.61 -4.55
N LEU A 1233 -16.10 0.58 -3.81
CA LEU A 1233 -14.85 0.60 -3.06
C LEU A 1233 -13.61 0.74 -3.95
N MET A 1234 -13.71 0.33 -5.21
CA MET A 1234 -12.62 0.28 -6.20
C MET A 1234 -12.60 1.45 -7.18
N ARG A 1235 -13.47 2.46 -7.02
CA ARG A 1235 -13.38 3.66 -7.85
C ARG A 1235 -12.06 4.36 -7.52
N ASP A 1236 -11.08 4.27 -8.42
CA ASP A 1236 -9.90 5.12 -8.34
C ASP A 1236 -10.37 6.58 -8.41
N GLU A 1237 -9.99 7.41 -7.44
CA GLU A 1237 -10.28 8.86 -7.35
C GLU A 1237 -9.66 9.68 -8.52
N ALA A 1238 -9.27 9.02 -9.62
CA ALA A 1238 -8.67 9.64 -10.78
C ALA A 1238 -9.70 10.22 -11.76
N TYR A 1239 -10.81 10.80 -11.29
CA TYR A 1239 -11.68 11.70 -12.08
C TYR A 1239 -12.52 12.57 -11.14
N SER A 1240 -11.90 13.62 -10.59
CA SER A 1240 -12.59 14.86 -10.20
C SER A 1240 -11.79 16.06 -10.67
#